data_AF-A0A2N2Q2V4-F1
#
_entry.id   AF-A0A2N2Q2V4-F1
#
_cell.length_a   1.000
_cell.length_b   1.000
_cell.length_c   1.000
_cell.angle_alpha   90.00
_cell.angle_beta   90.00
_cell.angle_gamma   90.00
#
_symmetry.space_group_name_H-M   'P 1'
#
loop_
_entity.id
_entity.type
_entity.pdbx_description
1 polymer ?
#
loop_
_entity_poly.entity_id
_entity_poly.type
_entity_poly.pdbx_seq_one_letter_code
_entity_poly.pdbx_strand_id
1 'polypeptide(L)'
;MTIENVLQKYALEKDREPQFLAELIAEIRPPRTSRVDHATHALQALCYVLNNDPAKAELLRNAILKLLAEHKPVSLFVDSGIQPSTGFFSELWRRLGHKLLPAAMDKQYLKDLFAQLFPKVKDELWVAGVPTEVWEQLIEALHFELSPAECRAACLENFLDAVEVLSYRISALGLEPELLRNRPELEDHESPFITQNIELREFLSAPDQAGDVAQILVMLDQCRSVVSKIRNSSSQNGTSIDLTFLLQRISQQIRRLESMLQIVVSLRAGEPPNTAYAELFKTLVRGECHKNNVGQHWQENMELLALRVTENASRTGEHYITETRSEYFALLRSAMGAGLIVGVMAMIKIITGNQQYAPLTEAILFSLNYGLGFVLIHILHFTVATKQPAMTAAAIAASIDASDGKSREMNNLVSIIAQTVRSQTIAIIGNITLAVPTAMLIAAAFYFVAGEHFVPVDKAGHLLAEIDPLHSGALFYAGIAGVCLFLSGLIAGYHDNLAIYNKIPQRLRALRWLQWLLGEARLDRVARYVENNLGALAGNFYFGCLLGGMAAVGVLLGVPVDIRHIAFSSAFVGFSFVGLEFDITLAAALYAALAVLLIGTMNLLVSFGLALYVAMKSRKVGFVQWRRLGVALAKRLYRNPREFFMPPKAEPLAASALEHVASAQEED
;
A
#
# COMPACT_ATOMS: atom_id res chain seq x y z
N MET A 1 43.91 6.39 -9.68
CA MET A 1 44.65 7.26 -10.63
C MET A 1 44.57 8.66 -10.04
N THR A 2 45.56 9.56 -10.13
CA THR A 2 45.33 10.92 -9.60
C THR A 2 44.37 11.68 -10.53
N ILE A 3 43.59 12.63 -10.00
CA ILE A 3 42.67 13.48 -10.78
C ILE A 3 43.40 14.14 -11.97
N GLU A 4 44.64 14.58 -11.75
CA GLU A 4 45.48 15.16 -12.81
C GLU A 4 45.83 14.17 -13.91
N ASN A 5 46.07 12.89 -13.58
CA ASN A 5 46.37 11.86 -14.58
C ASN A 5 45.16 11.61 -15.49
N VAL A 6 43.94 11.67 -14.94
CA VAL A 6 42.70 11.53 -15.74
C VAL A 6 42.56 12.70 -16.71
N LEU A 7 42.78 13.94 -16.24
CA LEU A 7 42.75 15.14 -17.07
C LEU A 7 43.83 15.12 -18.17
N GLN A 8 45.06 14.72 -17.84
CA GLN A 8 46.15 14.59 -18.81
C GLN A 8 45.88 13.51 -19.86
N LYS A 9 45.37 12.35 -19.44
CA LYS A 9 44.99 11.27 -20.36
C LYS A 9 43.92 11.72 -21.36
N TYR A 10 42.93 12.48 -20.90
CA TYR A 10 41.89 13.01 -21.78
C TYR A 10 42.44 14.06 -22.76
N ALA A 11 43.39 14.89 -22.34
CA ALA A 11 44.05 15.85 -23.22
C ALA A 11 44.74 15.17 -24.43
N LEU A 12 45.23 13.94 -24.24
CA LEU A 12 45.90 13.14 -25.28
C LEU A 12 44.93 12.35 -26.18
N GLU A 13 43.76 11.98 -25.68
CA GLU A 13 42.78 11.12 -26.36
C GLU A 13 41.37 11.75 -26.32
N LYS A 14 41.14 12.71 -27.22
CA LYS A 14 39.88 13.47 -27.39
C LYS A 14 38.72 12.59 -27.90
N ASP A 15 37.49 13.12 -27.86
CA ASP A 15 36.24 12.48 -28.34
C ASP A 15 35.75 11.28 -27.51
N ARG A 16 35.99 11.33 -26.21
CA ARG A 16 35.57 10.31 -25.22
C ARG A 16 35.03 10.96 -23.94
N GLU A 17 34.26 12.02 -24.11
CA GLU A 17 33.69 12.84 -23.04
C GLU A 17 32.95 11.99 -21.98
N PRO A 18 32.08 11.02 -22.35
CA PRO A 18 31.38 10.20 -21.36
C PRO A 18 32.32 9.34 -20.52
N GLN A 19 33.32 8.71 -21.15
CA GLN A 19 34.30 7.87 -20.44
C GLN A 19 35.19 8.72 -19.54
N PHE A 20 35.62 9.88 -20.03
CA PHE A 20 36.43 10.82 -19.25
C PHE A 20 35.71 11.28 -17.98
N LEU A 21 34.44 11.72 -18.09
CA LEU A 21 33.67 12.11 -16.91
C LEU A 21 33.40 10.93 -15.97
N ALA A 22 33.18 9.72 -16.50
CA ALA A 22 33.00 8.53 -15.68
C ALA A 22 34.28 8.18 -14.90
N GLU A 23 35.45 8.28 -15.52
CA GLU A 23 36.76 8.08 -14.87
C GLU A 23 36.99 9.16 -13.79
N LEU A 24 36.68 10.42 -14.07
CA LEU A 24 36.82 11.51 -13.10
C LEU A 24 35.91 11.33 -11.88
N ILE A 25 34.63 11.01 -12.11
CA ILE A 25 33.67 10.73 -11.03
C ILE A 25 34.09 9.49 -10.24
N ALA A 26 34.68 8.48 -10.88
CA ALA A 26 35.17 7.30 -10.18
C ALA A 26 36.30 7.61 -9.19
N GLU A 27 37.16 8.59 -9.48
CA GLU A 27 38.21 9.04 -8.55
C GLU A 27 37.65 9.92 -7.41
N ILE A 28 36.59 10.70 -7.67
CA ILE A 28 35.90 11.49 -6.63
C ILE A 28 35.10 10.58 -5.68
N ARG A 29 34.50 9.51 -6.23
CA ARG A 29 33.61 8.61 -5.51
C ARG A 29 34.31 8.03 -4.26
N PRO A 30 33.69 8.13 -3.08
CA PRO A 30 34.31 7.62 -1.87
C PRO A 30 34.28 6.09 -1.86
N PRO A 31 35.32 5.41 -1.32
CA PRO A 31 35.36 3.95 -1.25
C PRO A 31 34.25 3.36 -0.35
N ARG A 32 33.77 4.14 0.62
CA ARG A 32 32.57 3.84 1.42
C ARG A 32 31.65 5.05 1.39
N THR A 33 30.36 4.83 1.15
CA THR A 33 29.35 5.91 0.99
C THR A 33 29.14 6.74 2.27
N SER A 34 29.55 6.23 3.43
CA SER A 34 29.52 6.97 4.70
C SER A 34 30.66 7.99 4.84
N ARG A 35 31.68 7.95 3.97
CA ARG A 35 32.84 8.86 4.00
C ARG A 35 32.63 10.00 3.02
N VAL A 36 31.61 10.81 3.26
CA VAL A 36 31.28 11.98 2.43
C VAL A 36 32.47 12.95 2.36
N ASP A 37 33.20 13.12 3.48
CA ASP A 37 34.39 13.99 3.56
C ASP A 37 35.46 13.67 2.51
N HIS A 38 35.59 12.39 2.12
CA HIS A 38 36.53 12.01 1.06
C HIS A 38 36.12 12.62 -0.30
N ALA A 39 34.84 12.54 -0.64
CA ALA A 39 34.33 13.13 -1.87
C ALA A 39 34.42 14.65 -1.84
N THR A 40 34.14 15.26 -0.69
CA THR A 40 34.31 16.70 -0.45
C THR A 40 35.75 17.14 -0.71
N HIS A 41 36.74 16.48 -0.09
CA HIS A 41 38.15 16.80 -0.29
C HIS A 41 38.61 16.53 -1.73
N ALA A 42 38.13 15.47 -2.38
CA ALA A 42 38.46 15.18 -3.77
C ALA A 42 37.92 16.26 -4.73
N LEU A 43 36.70 16.76 -4.50
CA LEU A 43 36.12 17.88 -5.25
C LEU A 43 36.89 19.17 -5.00
N GLN A 44 37.26 19.48 -3.76
CA GLN A 44 38.08 20.65 -3.44
C GLN A 44 39.48 20.56 -4.08
N ALA A 45 40.08 19.36 -4.11
CA ALA A 45 41.34 19.12 -4.82
C ALA A 45 41.18 19.32 -6.33
N LEU A 46 40.07 18.87 -6.93
CA LEU A 46 39.74 19.17 -8.33
C LEU A 46 39.62 20.69 -8.55
N CYS A 47 38.88 21.42 -7.70
CA CYS A 47 38.76 22.88 -7.80
C CYS A 47 40.14 23.56 -7.74
N TYR A 48 41.02 23.12 -6.84
CA TYR A 48 42.39 23.61 -6.76
C TYR A 48 43.17 23.37 -8.06
N VAL A 49 43.06 22.19 -8.67
CA VAL A 49 43.73 21.88 -9.95
C VAL A 49 43.20 22.78 -11.07
N LEU A 50 41.88 22.98 -11.18
CA LEU A 50 41.27 23.79 -12.24
C LEU A 50 41.63 25.28 -12.10
N ASN A 51 41.63 25.81 -10.88
CA ASN A 51 41.99 27.21 -10.62
C ASN A 51 43.46 27.52 -10.89
N ASN A 52 44.36 26.53 -10.77
CA ASN A 52 45.80 26.71 -11.04
C ASN A 52 46.19 26.40 -12.49
N ASP A 53 45.34 25.74 -13.27
CA ASP A 53 45.64 25.31 -14.64
C ASP A 53 44.43 25.57 -15.57
N PRO A 54 44.35 26.77 -16.20
CA PRO A 54 43.24 27.15 -17.06
C PRO A 54 42.99 26.20 -18.23
N ALA A 55 44.02 25.51 -18.72
CA ALA A 55 43.88 24.53 -19.80
C ALA A 55 43.11 23.29 -19.33
N LYS A 56 43.34 22.84 -18.09
CA LYS A 56 42.55 21.74 -17.49
C LYS A 56 41.11 22.17 -17.21
N ALA A 57 40.89 23.40 -16.76
CA ALA A 57 39.55 23.97 -16.61
C ALA A 57 38.79 23.98 -17.93
N GLU A 58 39.42 24.44 -19.00
CA GLU A 58 38.86 24.44 -20.35
C GLU A 58 38.53 23.02 -20.85
N LEU A 59 39.41 22.04 -20.64
CA LEU A 59 39.18 20.66 -21.04
C LEU A 59 37.91 20.08 -20.40
N LEU A 60 37.76 20.24 -19.07
CA LEU A 60 36.61 19.72 -18.34
C LEU A 60 35.32 20.48 -18.71
N ARG A 61 35.40 21.81 -18.80
CA ARG A 61 34.28 22.66 -19.24
C ARG A 61 33.75 22.26 -20.61
N ASN A 62 34.64 22.14 -21.59
CA ASN A 62 34.25 21.81 -22.96
C ASN A 62 33.67 20.39 -23.06
N ALA A 63 34.19 19.42 -22.29
CA ALA A 63 33.62 18.08 -22.24
C ALA A 63 32.18 18.08 -21.69
N ILE A 64 31.92 18.85 -20.62
CA ILE A 64 30.57 18.98 -20.04
C ILE A 64 29.61 19.66 -21.02
N LEU A 65 30.02 20.78 -21.61
CA LEU A 65 29.18 21.52 -22.55
C LEU A 65 28.89 20.73 -23.83
N LYS A 66 29.85 19.98 -24.35
CA LYS A 66 29.65 19.11 -25.52
C LYS A 66 28.61 18.02 -25.25
N LEU A 67 28.64 17.41 -24.06
CA LEU A 67 27.59 16.46 -23.66
C LEU A 67 26.20 17.11 -23.56
N LEU A 68 26.12 18.31 -23.00
CA LEU A 68 24.86 19.04 -22.87
C LEU A 68 24.32 19.53 -24.23
N ALA A 69 25.20 19.93 -25.16
CA ALA A 69 24.79 20.43 -26.47
C ALA A 69 24.44 19.33 -27.48
N GLU A 70 25.22 18.24 -27.53
CA GLU A 70 25.16 17.28 -28.64
C GLU A 70 24.29 16.03 -28.37
N HIS A 71 23.98 15.73 -27.10
CA HIS A 71 23.40 14.43 -26.72
C HIS A 71 21.95 14.52 -26.22
N LYS A 72 21.03 15.18 -26.93
CA LYS A 72 19.57 15.20 -26.63
C LYS A 72 19.23 15.25 -25.11
N PRO A 73 19.64 16.32 -24.39
CA PRO A 73 19.58 16.38 -22.92
C PRO A 73 18.17 16.51 -22.36
N VAL A 74 17.18 16.89 -23.17
CA VAL A 74 15.78 17.11 -22.76
C VAL A 74 15.24 15.95 -21.92
N SER A 75 15.47 14.71 -22.36
CA SER A 75 15.01 13.51 -21.64
C SER A 75 15.58 13.37 -20.21
N LEU A 76 16.80 13.85 -19.97
CA LEU A 76 17.41 13.83 -18.63
C LEU A 76 16.68 14.79 -17.70
N PHE A 77 16.43 16.02 -18.14
CA PHE A 77 15.75 17.04 -17.33
C PHE A 77 14.27 16.71 -17.07
N VAL A 78 13.60 16.15 -18.08
CA VAL A 78 12.14 15.95 -18.06
C VAL A 78 11.74 14.61 -17.44
N ASP A 79 12.55 13.55 -17.58
CA ASP A 79 12.17 12.21 -17.09
C ASP A 79 12.93 11.76 -15.83
N SER A 80 14.16 12.26 -15.59
CA SER A 80 14.96 11.74 -14.47
C SER A 80 14.38 12.13 -13.12
N GLY A 81 14.14 11.13 -12.28
CA GLY A 81 13.53 11.28 -10.96
C GLY A 81 12.04 11.62 -10.98
N ILE A 82 11.38 11.54 -12.15
CA ILE A 82 9.95 11.77 -12.29
C ILE A 82 9.24 10.46 -12.61
N GLN A 83 8.07 10.26 -11.99
CA GLN A 83 7.27 9.07 -12.15
C GLN A 83 6.80 8.93 -13.61
N PRO A 84 7.00 7.77 -14.27
CA PRO A 84 6.56 7.55 -15.64
C PRO A 84 5.03 7.57 -15.79
N SER A 85 4.58 7.74 -17.04
CA SER A 85 3.16 7.69 -17.43
C SER A 85 2.55 6.30 -17.41
N THR A 86 3.37 5.25 -17.36
CA THR A 86 2.89 3.86 -17.28
C THR A 86 2.26 3.57 -15.92
N GLY A 87 1.14 2.84 -15.92
CA GLY A 87 0.48 2.41 -14.68
C GLY A 87 1.41 1.62 -13.74
N PHE A 88 1.07 1.62 -12.45
CA PHE A 88 1.90 1.07 -11.38
C PHE A 88 2.47 -0.33 -11.66
N PHE A 89 1.61 -1.28 -12.02
CA PHE A 89 2.03 -2.67 -12.23
C PHE A 89 2.94 -2.82 -13.46
N SER A 90 2.70 -2.05 -14.52
CA SER A 90 3.57 -2.04 -15.69
C SER A 90 4.98 -1.58 -15.31
N GLU A 91 5.07 -0.50 -14.52
CA GLU A 91 6.35 0.03 -14.03
C GLU A 91 7.05 -0.93 -13.05
N LEU A 92 6.30 -1.59 -12.16
CA LEU A 92 6.83 -2.61 -11.26
C LEU A 92 7.46 -3.77 -12.05
N TRP A 93 6.75 -4.30 -13.03
CA TRP A 93 7.25 -5.36 -13.91
C TRP A 93 8.44 -4.90 -14.75
N ARG A 94 8.41 -3.67 -15.28
CA ARG A 94 9.53 -3.09 -16.01
C ARG A 94 10.79 -3.00 -15.14
N ARG A 95 10.67 -2.51 -13.90
CA ARG A 95 11.80 -2.42 -12.95
C ARG A 95 12.34 -3.79 -12.54
N LEU A 96 11.46 -4.77 -12.31
CA LEU A 96 11.86 -6.16 -12.05
C LEU A 96 12.59 -6.76 -13.25
N GLY A 97 12.06 -6.55 -14.46
CA GLY A 97 12.68 -6.94 -15.72
C GLY A 97 14.07 -6.33 -15.87
N HIS A 98 14.23 -5.03 -15.61
CA HIS A 98 15.53 -4.35 -15.71
C HIS A 98 16.55 -4.72 -14.63
N LYS A 99 16.12 -5.32 -13.52
CA LYS A 99 17.05 -5.94 -12.57
C LYS A 99 17.64 -7.25 -13.12
N LEU A 100 16.89 -7.98 -13.95
CA LEU A 100 17.35 -9.21 -14.60
C LEU A 100 18.10 -8.92 -15.90
N LEU A 101 17.58 -8.00 -16.71
CA LEU A 101 18.11 -7.62 -18.00
C LEU A 101 18.09 -6.09 -18.17
N PRO A 102 19.22 -5.40 -17.95
CA PRO A 102 19.32 -3.95 -18.10
C PRO A 102 18.86 -3.47 -19.50
N ALA A 103 18.30 -2.26 -19.56
CA ALA A 103 17.93 -1.65 -20.82
C ALA A 103 19.15 -1.43 -21.74
N ALA A 104 18.93 -1.50 -23.06
CA ALA A 104 19.95 -1.13 -24.03
C ALA A 104 20.23 0.38 -23.93
N MET A 105 21.50 0.74 -23.99
CA MET A 105 21.96 2.13 -23.86
C MET A 105 21.98 2.80 -25.23
N ASP A 106 21.24 3.90 -25.38
CA ASP A 106 21.33 4.76 -26.55
C ASP A 106 22.28 5.92 -26.29
N LYS A 107 23.46 5.88 -26.93
CA LYS A 107 24.48 6.91 -26.75
C LYS A 107 24.05 8.28 -27.25
N GLN A 108 22.99 8.41 -28.05
CA GLN A 108 22.48 9.72 -28.48
C GLN A 108 21.81 10.51 -27.36
N TYR A 109 21.37 9.83 -26.29
CA TYR A 109 20.64 10.45 -25.19
C TYR A 109 21.54 10.64 -23.98
N LEU A 110 21.65 11.87 -23.50
CA LEU A 110 22.44 12.24 -22.33
C LEU A 110 21.96 11.50 -21.10
N LYS A 111 20.67 11.19 -20.99
CA LYS A 111 20.10 10.39 -19.91
C LYS A 111 20.81 9.03 -19.76
N ASP A 112 21.07 8.36 -20.87
CA ASP A 112 21.75 7.07 -20.87
C ASP A 112 23.24 7.24 -20.58
N LEU A 113 23.89 8.27 -21.12
CA LEU A 113 25.28 8.58 -20.76
C LEU A 113 25.43 8.93 -19.27
N PHE A 114 24.48 9.67 -18.71
CA PHE A 114 24.42 10.05 -17.30
C PHE A 114 24.32 8.83 -16.37
N ALA A 115 23.61 7.79 -16.80
CA ALA A 115 23.56 6.50 -16.11
C ALA A 115 24.94 5.81 -15.99
N GLN A 116 25.84 6.04 -16.96
CA GLN A 116 27.20 5.50 -16.93
C GLN A 116 28.12 6.28 -16.00
N LEU A 117 27.82 7.56 -15.75
CA LEU A 117 28.54 8.40 -14.80
C LEU A 117 28.26 7.96 -13.35
N PHE A 118 27.02 7.57 -13.06
CA PHE A 118 26.55 7.16 -11.73
C PHE A 118 25.99 5.71 -11.71
N PRO A 119 26.82 4.69 -11.99
CA PRO A 119 26.37 3.31 -12.10
C PRO A 119 25.94 2.68 -10.76
N LYS A 120 26.29 3.27 -9.61
CA LYS A 120 25.98 2.70 -8.30
C LYS A 120 24.76 3.40 -7.71
N VAL A 121 23.75 2.64 -7.31
CA VAL A 121 22.54 3.14 -6.60
C VAL A 121 22.89 4.03 -5.40
N LYS A 122 24.00 3.76 -4.71
CA LYS A 122 24.42 4.53 -3.53
C LYS A 122 25.20 5.81 -3.86
N ASP A 123 25.39 6.14 -5.14
CA ASP A 123 26.08 7.37 -5.53
C ASP A 123 25.30 8.62 -5.10
N GLU A 124 23.97 8.53 -5.03
CA GLU A 124 23.13 9.62 -4.49
C GLU A 124 23.54 10.04 -3.07
N LEU A 125 24.02 9.11 -2.22
CA LEU A 125 24.27 9.38 -0.80
C LEU A 125 25.45 10.31 -0.61
N TRP A 126 26.52 10.12 -1.39
CA TRP A 126 27.68 10.99 -1.30
C TRP A 126 27.47 12.27 -2.09
N VAL A 127 26.81 12.23 -3.26
CA VAL A 127 26.52 13.44 -4.05
C VAL A 127 25.64 14.41 -3.26
N ALA A 128 24.56 13.89 -2.65
CA ALA A 128 23.69 14.70 -1.79
C ALA A 128 24.38 15.11 -0.48
N GLY A 129 25.29 14.27 0.03
CA GLY A 129 26.04 14.54 1.26
C GLY A 129 27.09 15.64 1.13
N VAL A 130 27.69 15.81 -0.05
CA VAL A 130 28.66 16.90 -0.28
C VAL A 130 27.94 18.26 -0.15
N PRO A 131 28.47 19.20 0.65
CA PRO A 131 27.88 20.53 0.83
C PRO A 131 27.66 21.25 -0.51
N THR A 132 26.57 21.99 -0.65
CA THR A 132 26.22 22.66 -1.91
C THR A 132 27.28 23.70 -2.31
N GLU A 133 27.91 24.33 -1.32
CA GLU A 133 28.99 25.32 -1.48
C GLU A 133 30.23 24.72 -2.20
N VAL A 134 30.49 23.42 -2.02
CA VAL A 134 31.62 22.75 -2.68
C VAL A 134 31.31 22.48 -4.16
N TRP A 135 30.04 22.24 -4.49
CA TRP A 135 29.61 22.15 -5.88
C TRP A 135 29.61 23.52 -6.56
N GLU A 136 29.24 24.58 -5.84
CA GLU A 136 29.33 25.96 -6.32
C GLU A 136 30.78 26.32 -6.67
N GLN A 137 31.73 26.01 -5.78
CA GLN A 137 33.17 26.19 -6.05
C GLN A 137 33.64 25.47 -7.32
N LEU A 138 33.13 24.26 -7.59
CA LEU A 138 33.47 23.54 -8.82
C LEU A 138 32.89 24.23 -10.05
N ILE A 139 31.64 24.72 -9.98
CA ILE A 139 30.99 25.43 -11.08
C ILE A 139 31.75 26.72 -11.39
N GLU A 140 32.18 27.46 -10.36
CA GLU A 140 32.99 28.67 -10.52
C GLU A 140 34.35 28.37 -11.14
N ALA A 141 35.05 27.33 -10.65
CA ALA A 141 36.37 26.94 -11.16
C ALA A 141 36.37 26.48 -12.63
N LEU A 142 35.21 26.13 -13.19
CA LEU A 142 35.07 25.79 -14.60
C LEU A 142 35.09 27.03 -15.50
N HIS A 143 34.70 28.21 -15.01
CA HIS A 143 34.63 29.43 -15.80
C HIS A 143 33.79 29.27 -17.07
N PHE A 144 32.51 28.90 -16.93
CA PHE A 144 31.61 28.65 -18.05
C PHE A 144 31.49 29.85 -19.00
N GLU A 145 31.59 31.07 -18.48
CA GLU A 145 31.58 32.35 -19.21
C GLU A 145 32.67 32.47 -20.29
N LEU A 146 33.78 31.75 -20.15
CA LEU A 146 34.89 31.73 -21.12
C LEU A 146 34.64 30.80 -22.32
N SER A 147 33.53 30.04 -22.32
CA SER A 147 33.21 29.12 -23.41
C SER A 147 32.70 29.85 -24.65
N PRO A 148 32.88 29.26 -25.86
CA PRO A 148 32.31 29.79 -27.09
C PRO A 148 30.81 30.07 -26.94
N ALA A 149 30.37 31.25 -27.40
CA ALA A 149 28.98 31.69 -27.26
C ALA A 149 27.99 30.72 -27.91
N GLU A 150 28.36 30.14 -29.06
CA GLU A 150 27.54 29.14 -29.78
C GLU A 150 27.27 27.89 -28.94
N CYS A 151 28.28 27.37 -28.22
CA CYS A 151 28.14 26.19 -27.40
C CYS A 151 27.26 26.46 -26.17
N ARG A 152 27.40 27.65 -25.56
CA ARG A 152 26.52 28.09 -24.47
C ARG A 152 25.08 28.29 -24.94
N ALA A 153 24.89 28.88 -26.12
CA ALA A 153 23.58 29.06 -26.72
C ALA A 153 22.89 27.72 -26.97
N ALA A 154 23.59 26.73 -27.55
CA ALA A 154 23.06 25.40 -27.77
C ALA A 154 22.67 24.67 -26.46
N CYS A 155 23.46 24.83 -25.39
CA CYS A 155 23.10 24.27 -24.08
C CYS A 155 21.86 24.96 -23.49
N LEU A 156 21.76 26.29 -23.63
CA LEU A 156 20.62 27.07 -23.16
C LEU A 156 19.35 26.71 -23.93
N GLU A 157 19.41 26.63 -25.26
CA GLU A 157 18.28 26.23 -26.12
C GLU A 157 17.71 24.88 -25.69
N ASN A 158 18.56 23.86 -25.58
CA ASN A 158 18.18 22.54 -25.08
C ASN A 158 17.57 22.56 -23.67
N PHE A 159 18.01 23.48 -22.80
CA PHE A 159 17.47 23.64 -21.46
C PHE A 159 16.08 24.31 -21.48
N LEU A 160 15.90 25.33 -22.32
CA LEU A 160 14.61 26.00 -22.54
C LEU A 160 13.59 25.05 -23.19
N ASP A 161 14.01 24.22 -24.14
CA ASP A 161 13.19 23.14 -24.70
C ASP A 161 12.67 22.20 -23.61
N ALA A 162 13.54 21.81 -22.66
CA ALA A 162 13.13 20.97 -21.54
C ALA A 162 12.13 21.67 -20.61
N VAL A 163 12.30 22.97 -20.36
CA VAL A 163 11.35 23.81 -19.61
C VAL A 163 9.99 23.85 -20.32
N GLU A 164 9.97 24.06 -21.64
CA GLU A 164 8.73 24.09 -22.43
C GLU A 164 8.03 22.71 -22.43
N VAL A 165 8.78 21.62 -22.62
CA VAL A 165 8.25 20.25 -22.58
C VAL A 165 7.62 19.91 -21.22
N LEU A 166 8.25 20.30 -20.11
CA LEU A 166 7.67 20.11 -18.76
C LEU A 166 6.34 20.83 -18.64
N SER A 167 6.25 22.06 -19.15
CA SER A 167 5.02 22.84 -19.10
C SER A 167 3.90 22.23 -19.94
N TYR A 168 4.17 21.78 -21.18
CA TYR A 168 3.19 21.04 -21.97
C TYR A 168 2.72 19.76 -21.28
N ARG A 169 3.64 19.03 -20.64
CA ARG A 169 3.29 17.85 -19.86
C ARG A 169 2.38 18.21 -18.70
N ILE A 170 2.67 19.26 -17.94
CA ILE A 170 1.80 19.72 -16.84
C ILE A 170 0.40 20.08 -17.37
N SER A 171 0.30 20.78 -18.51
CA SER A 171 -0.99 21.08 -19.14
C SER A 171 -1.77 19.83 -19.52
N ALA A 172 -1.11 18.88 -20.19
CA ALA A 172 -1.74 17.61 -20.57
C ALA A 172 -2.21 16.81 -19.34
N LEU A 173 -1.41 16.81 -18.26
CA LEU A 173 -1.78 16.16 -17.01
C LEU A 173 -3.03 16.78 -16.39
N GLY A 174 -3.20 18.10 -16.47
CA GLY A 174 -4.41 18.80 -15.97
C GLY A 174 -5.71 18.33 -16.62
N LEU A 175 -5.63 17.75 -17.82
CA LEU A 175 -6.76 17.27 -18.62
C LEU A 175 -6.93 15.75 -18.60
N GLU A 176 -6.17 15.04 -17.77
CA GLU A 176 -6.32 13.59 -17.62
C GLU A 176 -7.70 13.24 -17.03
N PRO A 177 -8.40 12.21 -17.53
CA PRO A 177 -9.76 11.87 -17.10
C PRO A 177 -9.89 11.67 -15.58
N GLU A 178 -8.86 11.16 -14.91
CA GLU A 178 -8.87 10.98 -13.45
C GLU A 178 -8.96 12.31 -12.68
N LEU A 179 -8.36 13.39 -13.19
CA LEU A 179 -8.45 14.73 -12.61
C LEU A 179 -9.79 15.37 -12.93
N LEU A 180 -10.21 15.33 -14.20
CA LEU A 180 -11.48 15.91 -14.66
C LEU A 180 -12.68 15.29 -13.94
N ARG A 181 -12.65 13.98 -13.68
CA ARG A 181 -13.69 13.29 -12.91
C ARG A 181 -13.84 13.81 -11.48
N ASN A 182 -12.76 14.31 -10.88
CA ASN A 182 -12.79 14.93 -9.54
C ASN A 182 -13.09 16.43 -9.60
N ARG A 183 -12.67 17.12 -10.66
CA ARG A 183 -12.83 18.55 -10.88
C ARG A 183 -13.14 18.84 -12.35
N PRO A 184 -14.42 18.78 -12.76
CA PRO A 184 -14.83 19.06 -14.14
C PRO A 184 -14.49 20.49 -14.59
N GLU A 185 -14.44 21.43 -13.64
CA GLU A 185 -14.03 22.84 -13.82
C GLU A 185 -12.64 22.99 -14.47
N LEU A 186 -11.80 21.94 -14.47
CA LEU A 186 -10.48 21.96 -15.11
C LEU A 186 -10.54 21.82 -16.64
N GLU A 187 -11.69 21.46 -17.22
CA GLU A 187 -11.91 21.45 -18.67
C GLU A 187 -12.03 22.87 -19.24
N ASP A 188 -12.33 23.86 -18.39
CA ASP A 188 -12.48 25.25 -18.81
C ASP A 188 -11.14 25.86 -19.25
N HIS A 189 -11.19 26.79 -20.21
CA HIS A 189 -10.00 27.47 -20.74
C HIS A 189 -9.18 28.22 -19.68
N GLU A 190 -9.79 28.56 -18.54
CA GLU A 190 -9.16 29.25 -17.41
C GLU A 190 -8.42 28.31 -16.43
N SER A 191 -8.30 27.02 -16.78
CA SER A 191 -7.57 26.05 -15.96
C SER A 191 -6.12 26.47 -15.73
N PRO A 192 -5.62 26.51 -14.48
CA PRO A 192 -4.25 26.94 -14.17
C PRO A 192 -3.19 26.06 -14.85
N PHE A 193 -3.55 24.81 -15.19
CA PHE A 193 -2.68 23.89 -15.93
C PHE A 193 -2.45 24.33 -17.38
N ILE A 194 -3.44 24.95 -18.02
CA ILE A 194 -3.34 25.48 -19.37
C ILE A 194 -2.67 26.86 -19.32
N THR A 195 -3.15 27.74 -18.44
CA THR A 195 -2.68 29.13 -18.33
C THR A 195 -1.17 29.20 -18.04
N GLN A 196 -0.62 28.34 -17.17
CA GLN A 196 0.83 28.33 -16.91
C GLN A 196 1.68 28.12 -18.18
N ASN A 197 1.18 27.38 -19.18
CA ASN A 197 1.90 27.16 -20.43
C ASN A 197 1.80 28.34 -21.38
N ILE A 198 0.67 29.06 -21.36
CA ILE A 198 0.50 30.31 -22.11
C ILE A 198 1.50 31.34 -21.59
N GLU A 199 1.50 31.59 -20.28
CA GLU A 199 2.41 32.52 -19.61
C GLU A 199 3.88 32.13 -19.81
N LEU A 200 4.21 30.84 -19.72
CA LEU A 200 5.57 30.37 -19.94
C LEU A 200 6.05 30.65 -21.36
N ARG A 201 5.22 30.39 -22.38
CA ARG A 201 5.62 30.63 -23.78
C ARG A 201 5.80 32.11 -24.06
N GLU A 202 4.94 32.95 -23.50
CA GLU A 202 5.10 34.41 -23.58
C GLU A 202 6.43 34.84 -22.94
N PHE A 203 6.71 34.37 -21.72
CA PHE A 203 7.98 34.60 -21.03
C PHE A 203 9.19 34.13 -21.84
N LEU A 204 9.14 32.94 -22.45
CA LEU A 204 10.23 32.40 -23.27
C LEU A 204 10.42 33.18 -24.57
N SER A 205 9.34 33.69 -25.18
CA SER A 205 9.37 34.44 -26.45
C SER A 205 9.93 35.87 -26.33
N ALA A 206 9.94 36.44 -25.12
CA ALA A 206 10.44 37.78 -24.83
C ALA A 206 11.71 37.73 -23.96
N PRO A 207 12.88 37.31 -24.49
CA PRO A 207 14.11 37.13 -23.72
C PRO A 207 14.69 38.44 -23.18
N ASP A 208 14.48 39.56 -23.88
CA ASP A 208 15.03 40.89 -23.55
C ASP A 208 14.19 41.67 -22.52
N GLN A 209 13.00 41.16 -22.20
CA GLN A 209 12.19 41.72 -21.12
C GLN A 209 12.48 40.91 -19.86
N ALA A 210 12.58 41.59 -18.72
CA ALA A 210 12.43 40.95 -17.42
C ALA A 210 10.96 40.50 -17.31
N GLY A 211 10.60 39.43 -18.04
CA GLY A 211 9.26 38.89 -18.07
C GLY A 211 8.85 38.48 -16.66
N ASP A 212 7.58 38.71 -16.33
CA ASP A 212 7.07 38.46 -14.99
C ASP A 212 6.86 36.96 -14.74
N VAL A 213 7.93 36.27 -14.34
CA VAL A 213 7.88 34.87 -13.92
C VAL A 213 6.89 34.64 -12.76
N ALA A 214 6.51 35.70 -12.02
CA ALA A 214 5.60 35.57 -10.90
C ALA A 214 4.23 35.05 -11.35
N GLN A 215 3.74 35.42 -12.54
CA GLN A 215 2.47 34.89 -13.05
C GLN A 215 2.53 33.38 -13.27
N ILE A 216 3.63 32.89 -13.86
CA ILE A 216 3.86 31.44 -14.04
C ILE A 216 3.89 30.74 -12.68
N LEU A 217 4.64 31.28 -11.72
CA LEU A 217 4.76 30.70 -10.37
C LEU A 217 3.41 30.70 -9.62
N VAL A 218 2.59 31.74 -9.77
CA VAL A 218 1.23 31.77 -9.21
C VAL A 218 0.36 30.68 -9.85
N MET A 219 0.41 30.50 -11.17
CA MET A 219 -0.33 29.41 -11.83
C MET A 219 0.15 28.01 -11.39
N LEU A 220 1.46 27.82 -11.19
CA LEU A 220 2.02 26.58 -10.66
C LEU A 220 1.60 26.30 -9.21
N ASP A 221 1.51 27.33 -8.36
CA ASP A 221 0.98 27.20 -7.01
C ASP A 221 -0.53 26.86 -7.00
N GLN A 222 -1.29 27.45 -7.93
CA GLN A 222 -2.70 27.08 -8.13
C GLN A 222 -2.85 25.62 -8.58
N CYS A 223 -2.01 25.14 -9.50
CA CYS A 223 -1.96 23.73 -9.89
C CYS A 223 -1.69 22.83 -8.67
N ARG A 224 -0.74 23.21 -7.80
CA ARG A 224 -0.42 22.49 -6.56
C ARG A 224 -1.58 22.48 -5.57
N SER A 225 -2.31 23.60 -5.48
CA SER A 225 -3.52 23.72 -4.68
C SER A 225 -4.62 22.78 -5.17
N VAL A 226 -4.82 22.64 -6.49
CA VAL A 226 -5.76 21.67 -7.08
C VAL A 226 -5.36 20.25 -6.71
N VAL A 227 -4.08 19.89 -6.89
CA VAL A 227 -3.54 18.57 -6.52
C VAL A 227 -3.78 18.26 -5.05
N SER A 228 -3.52 19.23 -4.16
CA SER A 228 -3.72 19.06 -2.72
C SER A 228 -5.21 18.88 -2.36
N LYS A 229 -6.09 19.67 -2.96
CA LYS A 229 -7.54 19.56 -2.78
C LYS A 229 -8.07 18.20 -3.23
N ILE A 230 -7.61 17.67 -4.37
CA ILE A 230 -8.03 16.36 -4.90
C ILE A 230 -7.48 15.22 -4.04
N ARG A 231 -6.22 15.32 -3.60
CA ARG A 231 -5.66 14.37 -2.64
C ARG A 231 -6.47 14.31 -1.33
N ASN A 232 -6.92 15.47 -0.85
CA ASN A 232 -7.76 15.55 0.35
C ASN A 232 -9.19 15.05 0.09
N SER A 233 -9.85 15.41 -1.01
CA SER A 233 -11.21 14.96 -1.31
C SER A 233 -11.30 13.48 -1.69
N SER A 234 -10.30 12.94 -2.38
CA SER A 234 -10.20 11.51 -2.67
C SER A 234 -10.13 10.66 -1.40
N SER A 235 -9.79 11.24 -0.23
CA SER A 235 -9.89 10.56 1.07
C SER A 235 -11.31 10.21 1.47
N GLN A 236 -12.27 11.05 1.09
CA GLN A 236 -13.67 10.88 1.45
C GLN A 236 -14.45 10.13 0.36
N ASN A 237 -14.07 10.30 -0.91
CA ASN A 237 -14.84 9.82 -2.07
C ASN A 237 -14.24 8.59 -2.77
N GLY A 238 -13.24 7.94 -2.16
CA GLY A 238 -12.50 6.82 -2.75
C GLY A 238 -11.36 7.26 -3.68
N THR A 239 -10.31 6.44 -3.80
CA THR A 239 -9.11 6.73 -4.60
C THR A 239 -8.70 5.55 -5.46
N SER A 240 -7.88 5.79 -6.50
CA SER A 240 -7.22 4.74 -7.28
C SER A 240 -5.70 4.85 -7.17
N ILE A 241 -5.04 3.76 -7.54
CA ILE A 241 -3.59 3.75 -7.74
C ILE A 241 -3.23 4.81 -8.77
N ASP A 242 -3.90 4.79 -9.92
CA ASP A 242 -3.60 5.68 -11.05
C ASP A 242 -3.75 7.16 -10.69
N LEU A 243 -4.79 7.54 -9.95
CA LEU A 243 -4.96 8.91 -9.45
C LEU A 243 -3.81 9.31 -8.51
N THR A 244 -3.40 8.42 -7.60
CA THR A 244 -2.30 8.70 -6.66
C THR A 244 -0.99 8.95 -7.41
N PHE A 245 -0.71 8.10 -8.41
CA PHE A 245 0.45 8.23 -9.30
C PHE A 245 0.40 9.53 -10.11
N LEU A 246 -0.76 9.87 -10.66
CA LEU A 246 -0.98 11.08 -11.44
C LEU A 246 -0.69 12.34 -10.61
N LEU A 247 -1.24 12.43 -9.39
CA LEU A 247 -1.03 13.57 -8.49
C LEU A 247 0.44 13.71 -8.06
N GLN A 248 1.14 12.58 -7.80
CA GLN A 248 2.56 12.60 -7.49
C GLN A 248 3.40 13.04 -8.69
N ARG A 249 3.10 12.53 -9.88
CA ARG A 249 3.76 12.91 -11.14
C ARG A 249 3.62 14.41 -11.41
N ILE A 250 2.40 14.97 -11.27
CA ILE A 250 2.18 16.42 -11.40
C ILE A 250 3.04 17.18 -10.40
N SER A 251 3.03 16.79 -9.13
CA SER A 251 3.81 17.46 -8.09
C SER A 251 5.32 17.44 -8.37
N GLN A 252 5.84 16.35 -8.95
CA GLN A 252 7.24 16.24 -9.35
C GLN A 252 7.56 17.12 -10.56
N GLN A 253 6.69 17.14 -11.57
CA GLN A 253 6.85 17.97 -12.77
C GLN A 253 6.81 19.46 -12.42
N ILE A 254 5.85 19.90 -11.58
CA ILE A 254 5.76 21.29 -11.11
C ILE A 254 7.05 21.70 -10.39
N ARG A 255 7.52 20.91 -9.42
CA ARG A 255 8.76 21.22 -8.69
C ARG A 255 9.97 21.29 -9.62
N ARG A 256 10.07 20.39 -10.60
CA ARG A 256 11.16 20.42 -11.59
C ARG A 256 11.10 21.69 -12.42
N LEU A 257 9.92 22.07 -12.90
CA LEU A 257 9.71 23.28 -13.69
C LEU A 257 10.08 24.53 -12.88
N GLU A 258 9.65 24.65 -11.62
CA GLU A 258 10.03 25.75 -10.72
C GLU A 258 11.56 25.86 -10.55
N SER A 259 12.24 24.75 -10.24
CA SER A 259 13.70 24.74 -10.10
C SER A 259 14.43 25.14 -11.38
N MET A 260 13.90 24.76 -12.54
CA MET A 260 14.49 25.16 -13.83
C MET A 260 14.18 26.61 -14.18
N LEU A 261 12.99 27.12 -13.86
CA LEU A 261 12.63 28.53 -14.04
C LEU A 261 13.52 29.44 -13.20
N GLN A 262 13.87 29.04 -11.97
CA GLN A 262 14.82 29.78 -11.14
C GLN A 262 16.17 29.98 -11.86
N ILE A 263 16.67 28.95 -12.54
CA ILE A 263 17.89 29.05 -13.35
C ILE A 263 17.70 30.03 -14.51
N VAL A 264 16.59 29.94 -15.25
CA VAL A 264 16.32 30.84 -16.39
C VAL A 264 16.24 32.30 -15.93
N VAL A 265 15.58 32.57 -14.80
CA VAL A 265 15.43 33.92 -14.24
C VAL A 265 16.77 34.51 -13.85
N SER A 266 17.60 33.76 -13.11
CA SER A 266 18.95 34.21 -12.73
C SER A 266 19.83 34.48 -13.95
N LEU A 267 19.79 33.60 -14.97
CA LEU A 267 20.55 33.81 -16.20
C LEU A 267 20.13 35.10 -16.92
N ARG A 268 18.82 35.41 -16.99
CA ARG A 268 18.32 36.65 -17.59
C ARG A 268 18.68 37.89 -16.77
N ALA A 269 18.77 37.77 -15.44
CA ALA A 269 19.23 38.82 -14.55
C ALA A 269 20.75 39.06 -14.63
N GLY A 270 21.50 38.21 -15.33
CA GLY A 270 22.96 38.26 -15.38
C GLY A 270 23.63 37.72 -14.11
N GLU A 271 22.90 37.00 -13.27
CA GLU A 271 23.38 36.40 -12.02
C GLU A 271 23.79 34.94 -12.25
N PRO A 272 24.94 34.46 -11.73
CA PRO A 272 25.35 33.07 -11.88
C PRO A 272 24.51 32.14 -10.97
N PRO A 273 23.69 31.20 -11.53
CA PRO A 273 22.80 30.36 -10.74
C PRO A 273 23.49 29.11 -10.18
N ASN A 274 24.67 29.26 -9.58
CA ASN A 274 25.54 28.15 -9.16
C ASN A 274 24.82 27.19 -8.18
N THR A 275 24.14 27.74 -7.18
CA THR A 275 23.35 26.97 -6.21
C THR A 275 22.24 26.17 -6.91
N ALA A 276 21.50 26.80 -7.83
CA ALA A 276 20.39 26.15 -8.52
C ALA A 276 20.88 25.04 -9.48
N TYR A 277 22.03 25.22 -10.13
CA TYR A 277 22.67 24.16 -10.90
C TYR A 277 23.08 22.97 -10.02
N ALA A 278 23.70 23.24 -8.87
CA ALA A 278 24.11 22.19 -7.93
C ALA A 278 22.91 21.39 -7.41
N GLU A 279 21.83 22.06 -7.00
CA GLU A 279 20.60 21.39 -6.54
C GLU A 279 19.89 20.59 -7.64
N LEU A 280 19.84 21.13 -8.86
CA LEU A 280 19.31 20.42 -10.03
C LEU A 280 20.13 19.16 -10.31
N PHE A 281 21.46 19.27 -10.30
CA PHE A 281 22.39 18.16 -10.49
C PHE A 281 22.20 17.07 -9.43
N LYS A 282 22.18 17.43 -8.14
CA LYS A 282 21.90 16.49 -7.03
C LYS A 282 20.58 15.76 -7.24
N THR A 283 19.54 16.49 -7.68
CA THR A 283 18.21 15.92 -7.97
C THR A 283 18.25 14.93 -9.14
N LEU A 284 19.00 15.24 -10.22
CA LEU A 284 19.17 14.34 -11.37
C LEU A 284 19.94 13.07 -11.01
N VAL A 285 21.02 13.18 -10.21
CA VAL A 285 21.78 12.01 -9.72
C VAL A 285 20.90 11.09 -8.89
N ARG A 286 20.13 11.66 -7.96
CA ARG A 286 19.15 10.91 -7.15
C ARG A 286 18.11 10.19 -8.03
N GLY A 287 17.56 10.91 -9.00
CA GLY A 287 16.58 10.35 -9.95
C GLY A 287 17.14 9.16 -10.73
N GLU A 288 18.38 9.29 -11.20
CA GLU A 288 19.06 8.26 -11.98
C GLU A 288 19.41 7.02 -11.14
N CYS A 289 19.97 7.22 -9.94
CA CYS A 289 20.33 6.14 -9.02
C CYS A 289 19.12 5.27 -8.63
N HIS A 290 17.93 5.88 -8.55
CA HIS A 290 16.71 5.22 -8.09
C HIS A 290 15.76 4.77 -9.22
N LYS A 291 16.16 4.88 -10.50
CA LYS A 291 15.31 4.54 -11.65
C LYS A 291 14.79 3.10 -11.68
N ASN A 292 15.52 2.15 -11.08
CA ASN A 292 15.17 0.72 -11.03
C ASN A 292 14.91 0.22 -9.59
N ASN A 293 14.72 1.13 -8.63
CA ASN A 293 14.48 0.76 -7.23
C ASN A 293 13.03 0.29 -7.03
N VAL A 294 12.83 -1.03 -7.05
CA VAL A 294 11.53 -1.68 -6.80
C VAL A 294 11.04 -1.45 -5.37
N GLY A 295 11.93 -1.48 -4.39
CA GLY A 295 11.56 -1.36 -2.97
C GLY A 295 11.02 0.02 -2.64
N GLN A 296 11.68 1.06 -3.15
CA GLN A 296 11.23 2.44 -3.00
C GLN A 296 9.92 2.69 -3.76
N HIS A 297 9.83 2.24 -5.02
CA HIS A 297 8.59 2.35 -5.80
C HIS A 297 7.41 1.65 -5.13
N TRP A 298 7.65 0.50 -4.47
CA TRP A 298 6.64 -0.17 -3.65
C TRP A 298 6.30 0.64 -2.39
N GLN A 299 7.29 1.11 -1.64
CA GLN A 299 7.06 1.83 -0.37
C GLN A 299 6.32 3.16 -0.57
N GLU A 300 6.75 4.00 -1.51
CA GLU A 300 6.18 5.33 -1.75
C GLU A 300 4.71 5.28 -2.19
N ASN A 301 4.28 4.18 -2.81
CA ASN A 301 2.96 4.06 -3.42
C ASN A 301 2.02 3.09 -2.68
N MET A 302 2.56 2.02 -2.10
CA MET A 302 1.77 1.04 -1.33
C MET A 302 1.35 1.60 0.02
N GLU A 303 2.08 2.55 0.61
CA GLU A 303 1.73 3.13 1.91
C GLU A 303 0.36 3.83 1.87
N LEU A 304 0.12 4.65 0.84
CA LEU A 304 -1.15 5.37 0.65
C LEU A 304 -2.30 4.42 0.29
N LEU A 305 -2.05 3.38 -0.50
CA LEU A 305 -3.06 2.39 -0.87
C LEU A 305 -3.40 1.45 0.28
N ALA A 306 -2.39 0.96 1.00
CA ALA A 306 -2.57 0.12 2.18
C ALA A 306 -3.34 0.88 3.26
N LEU A 307 -3.00 2.16 3.50
CA LEU A 307 -3.76 3.01 4.41
C LEU A 307 -5.25 3.06 4.02
N ARG A 308 -5.56 3.29 2.74
CA ARG A 308 -6.95 3.47 2.26
C ARG A 308 -7.75 2.18 2.15
N VAL A 309 -7.14 1.08 1.72
CA VAL A 309 -7.78 -0.25 1.75
C VAL A 309 -8.10 -0.63 3.19
N THR A 310 -7.20 -0.30 4.11
CA THR A 310 -7.37 -0.53 5.55
C THR A 310 -8.47 0.38 6.11
N GLU A 311 -8.45 1.70 5.86
CA GLU A 311 -9.49 2.65 6.30
C GLU A 311 -10.89 2.35 5.74
N ASN A 312 -11.01 1.94 4.48
CA ASN A 312 -12.32 1.54 3.94
C ASN A 312 -12.82 0.23 4.55
N ALA A 313 -11.92 -0.69 4.93
CA ALA A 313 -12.28 -1.89 5.67
C ALA A 313 -12.79 -1.59 7.10
N SER A 314 -12.50 -0.41 7.68
CA SER A 314 -13.03 -0.05 9.00
C SER A 314 -14.48 0.43 8.97
N ARG A 315 -14.94 1.08 7.88
CA ARG A 315 -16.30 1.64 7.77
C ARG A 315 -17.41 0.59 7.86
N THR A 316 -17.12 -0.65 7.48
CA THR A 316 -18.03 -1.81 7.60
C THR A 316 -17.83 -2.61 8.91
N GLY A 317 -16.81 -2.26 9.71
CA GLY A 317 -16.39 -3.01 10.90
C GLY A 317 -16.86 -2.48 12.25
N GLU A 318 -17.32 -1.21 12.34
CA GLU A 318 -17.70 -0.58 13.61
C GLU A 318 -18.85 -1.31 14.33
N HIS A 319 -19.77 -1.93 13.60
CA HIS A 319 -20.91 -2.66 14.17
C HIS A 319 -20.56 -4.01 14.81
N TYR A 320 -19.29 -4.44 14.82
CA TYR A 320 -18.88 -5.75 15.31
C TYR A 320 -18.15 -5.73 16.67
N ILE A 321 -17.88 -4.56 17.22
CA ILE A 321 -17.26 -4.41 18.54
C ILE A 321 -18.38 -4.31 19.58
N THR A 322 -18.41 -5.26 20.51
CA THR A 322 -19.43 -5.28 21.57
C THR A 322 -18.96 -4.40 22.72
N GLU A 323 -19.69 -3.35 23.06
CA GLU A 323 -19.46 -2.50 24.22
C GLU A 323 -20.30 -2.96 25.42
N THR A 324 -21.54 -3.38 25.16
CA THR A 324 -22.51 -3.76 26.19
C THR A 324 -22.72 -5.27 26.31
N ARG A 325 -23.31 -5.72 27.44
CA ARG A 325 -23.70 -7.12 27.64
C ARG A 325 -24.79 -7.57 26.67
N SER A 326 -25.73 -6.70 26.30
CA SER A 326 -26.79 -7.00 25.33
C SER A 326 -26.21 -7.27 23.94
N GLU A 327 -25.27 -6.44 23.49
CA GLU A 327 -24.54 -6.65 22.24
C GLU A 327 -23.73 -7.96 22.26
N TYR A 328 -23.10 -8.29 23.38
CA TYR A 328 -22.34 -9.53 23.55
C TYR A 328 -23.19 -10.79 23.32
N PHE A 329 -24.40 -10.85 23.91
CA PHE A 329 -25.32 -11.97 23.68
C PHE A 329 -26.01 -11.93 22.31
N ALA A 330 -26.21 -10.74 21.74
CA ALA A 330 -26.69 -10.62 20.36
C ALA A 330 -25.67 -11.17 19.36
N LEU A 331 -24.39 -10.85 19.57
CA LEU A 331 -23.27 -11.39 18.78
C LEU A 331 -23.17 -12.91 18.92
N LEU A 332 -23.29 -13.44 20.15
CA LEU A 332 -23.35 -14.90 20.38
C LEU A 332 -24.44 -15.56 19.55
N ARG A 333 -25.67 -15.03 19.57
CA ARG A 333 -26.82 -15.58 18.83
C ARG A 333 -26.60 -15.51 17.31
N SER A 334 -26.09 -14.39 16.81
CA SER A 334 -25.73 -14.23 15.39
C SER A 334 -24.63 -15.22 14.97
N ALA A 335 -23.63 -15.46 15.84
CA ALA A 335 -22.55 -16.41 15.58
C ALA A 335 -23.01 -17.89 15.62
N MET A 336 -23.97 -18.21 16.50
CA MET A 336 -24.62 -19.52 16.51
C MET A 336 -25.30 -19.81 15.16
N GLY A 337 -26.02 -18.84 14.58
CA GLY A 337 -26.65 -18.99 13.26
C GLY A 337 -25.65 -19.34 12.15
N ALA A 338 -24.44 -18.77 12.19
CA ALA A 338 -23.36 -19.15 11.27
C ALA A 338 -22.88 -20.59 11.50
N GLY A 339 -22.78 -21.04 12.76
CA GLY A 339 -22.42 -22.41 13.11
C GLY A 339 -23.33 -23.47 12.48
N LEU A 340 -24.64 -23.21 12.44
CA LEU A 340 -25.64 -24.05 11.76
C LEU A 340 -25.30 -24.21 10.26
N ILE A 341 -25.06 -23.10 9.56
CA ILE A 341 -24.74 -23.11 8.12
C ILE A 341 -23.41 -23.81 7.87
N VAL A 342 -22.40 -23.58 8.72
CA VAL A 342 -21.09 -24.24 8.59
C VAL A 342 -21.20 -25.77 8.74
N GLY A 343 -22.08 -26.28 9.62
CA GLY A 343 -22.34 -27.72 9.72
C GLY A 343 -22.82 -28.32 8.39
N VAL A 344 -23.73 -27.62 7.70
CA VAL A 344 -24.21 -28.01 6.36
C VAL A 344 -23.11 -27.89 5.31
N MET A 345 -22.30 -26.82 5.33
CA MET A 345 -21.18 -26.66 4.41
C MET A 345 -20.13 -27.78 4.58
N ALA A 346 -19.87 -28.21 5.82
CA ALA A 346 -18.97 -29.31 6.12
C ALA A 346 -19.52 -30.65 5.59
N MET A 347 -20.82 -30.90 5.72
CA MET A 347 -21.49 -32.05 5.08
C MET A 347 -21.27 -32.05 3.56
N ILE A 348 -21.54 -30.92 2.89
CA ILE A 348 -21.34 -30.78 1.43
C ILE A 348 -19.88 -31.05 1.04
N LYS A 349 -18.91 -30.57 1.84
CA LYS A 349 -17.49 -30.86 1.62
C LYS A 349 -17.20 -32.36 1.71
N ILE A 350 -17.68 -33.04 2.75
CA ILE A 350 -17.45 -34.48 2.96
C ILE A 350 -18.03 -35.29 1.79
N ILE A 351 -19.24 -34.94 1.33
CA ILE A 351 -19.88 -35.58 0.18
C ILE A 351 -19.06 -35.34 -1.10
N THR A 352 -18.64 -34.10 -1.34
CA THR A 352 -17.91 -33.73 -2.55
C THR A 352 -16.54 -34.41 -2.61
N GLY A 353 -15.81 -34.48 -1.49
CA GLY A 353 -14.51 -35.17 -1.41
C GLY A 353 -14.61 -36.70 -1.53
N ASN A 354 -15.80 -37.29 -1.34
CA ASN A 354 -16.01 -38.72 -1.58
C ASN A 354 -16.22 -39.08 -3.05
N GLN A 355 -16.54 -38.10 -3.92
CA GLN A 355 -16.87 -38.37 -5.33
C GLN A 355 -15.65 -38.45 -6.27
N GLN A 356 -14.42 -38.42 -5.74
CA GLN A 356 -13.15 -38.53 -6.48
C GLN A 356 -13.09 -37.68 -7.76
N TYR A 357 -13.52 -36.41 -7.68
CA TYR A 357 -13.38 -35.48 -8.79
C TYR A 357 -11.90 -35.20 -9.12
N ALA A 358 -11.65 -34.69 -10.33
CA ALA A 358 -10.33 -34.17 -10.68
C ALA A 358 -9.95 -33.01 -9.73
N PRO A 359 -8.66 -32.84 -9.35
CA PRO A 359 -8.25 -31.87 -8.32
C PRO A 359 -8.71 -30.43 -8.56
N LEU A 360 -8.73 -29.98 -9.82
CA LEU A 360 -9.22 -28.64 -10.18
C LEU A 360 -10.73 -28.50 -9.97
N THR A 361 -11.52 -29.50 -10.37
CA THR A 361 -12.98 -29.50 -10.20
C THR A 361 -13.35 -29.54 -8.72
N GLU A 362 -12.66 -30.38 -7.94
CA GLU A 362 -12.84 -30.45 -6.49
C GLU A 362 -12.57 -29.10 -5.82
N ALA A 363 -11.47 -28.44 -6.19
CA ALA A 363 -11.12 -27.12 -5.67
C ALA A 363 -12.15 -26.04 -6.02
N ILE A 364 -12.70 -26.06 -7.24
CA ILE A 364 -13.78 -25.15 -7.65
C ILE A 364 -15.04 -25.41 -6.82
N LEU A 365 -15.42 -26.67 -6.63
CA LEU A 365 -16.61 -27.04 -5.85
C LEU A 365 -16.46 -26.66 -4.36
N PHE A 366 -15.30 -26.91 -3.75
CA PHE A 366 -15.00 -26.43 -2.40
C PHE A 366 -15.03 -24.91 -2.30
N SER A 367 -14.42 -24.22 -3.27
CA SER A 367 -14.41 -22.75 -3.34
C SER A 367 -15.81 -22.17 -3.44
N LEU A 368 -16.67 -22.76 -4.28
CA LEU A 368 -18.06 -22.34 -4.44
C LEU A 368 -18.89 -22.64 -3.20
N ASN A 369 -18.80 -23.85 -2.63
CA ASN A 369 -19.48 -24.22 -1.39
C ASN A 369 -19.15 -23.24 -0.27
N TYR A 370 -17.86 -22.95 -0.09
CA TYR A 370 -17.41 -22.05 0.95
C TYR A 370 -17.77 -20.60 0.65
N GLY A 371 -17.48 -20.11 -0.56
CA GLY A 371 -17.73 -18.73 -0.96
C GLY A 371 -19.21 -18.37 -0.89
N LEU A 372 -20.09 -19.20 -1.44
CA LEU A 372 -21.54 -19.00 -1.38
C LEU A 372 -22.07 -19.17 0.05
N GLY A 373 -21.56 -20.13 0.82
CA GLY A 373 -21.97 -20.32 2.21
C GLY A 373 -21.63 -19.11 3.08
N PHE A 374 -20.45 -18.52 2.94
CA PHE A 374 -20.09 -17.29 3.67
C PHE A 374 -20.87 -16.06 3.19
N VAL A 375 -21.19 -15.96 1.90
CA VAL A 375 -22.10 -14.93 1.39
C VAL A 375 -23.50 -15.09 2.00
N LEU A 376 -24.02 -16.32 2.09
CA LEU A 376 -25.32 -16.61 2.70
C LEU A 376 -25.33 -16.25 4.19
N ILE A 377 -24.29 -16.65 4.94
CA ILE A 377 -24.12 -16.27 6.36
C ILE A 377 -24.21 -14.75 6.51
N HIS A 378 -23.54 -14.01 5.63
CA HIS A 378 -23.56 -12.55 5.66
C HIS A 378 -24.92 -11.94 5.30
N ILE A 379 -25.59 -12.44 4.26
CA ILE A 379 -26.93 -11.98 3.85
C ILE A 379 -27.96 -12.20 4.97
N LEU A 380 -27.82 -13.29 5.74
CA LEU A 380 -28.68 -13.60 6.88
C LEU A 380 -28.29 -12.84 8.16
N HIS A 381 -27.33 -11.92 8.10
CA HIS A 381 -26.81 -11.17 9.25
C HIS A 381 -26.25 -12.06 10.38
N PHE A 382 -25.77 -13.25 10.02
CA PHE A 382 -25.03 -14.13 10.91
C PHE A 382 -23.54 -13.79 10.90
N THR A 383 -22.85 -14.11 11.99
CA THR A 383 -21.46 -13.70 12.20
C THR A 383 -20.52 -14.89 12.12
N VAL A 384 -19.48 -14.80 11.29
CA VAL A 384 -18.37 -15.75 11.31
C VAL A 384 -17.26 -15.18 12.17
N ALA A 385 -16.82 -15.95 13.16
CA ALA A 385 -15.64 -15.66 13.94
C ALA A 385 -14.41 -15.36 13.06
N THR A 386 -13.47 -14.54 13.56
CA THR A 386 -12.12 -14.31 13.01
C THR A 386 -12.00 -13.45 11.73
N LYS A 387 -13.11 -12.98 11.15
CA LYS A 387 -13.10 -11.98 10.05
C LYS A 387 -12.95 -10.53 10.56
N GLN A 388 -13.52 -10.24 11.72
CA GLN A 388 -13.59 -8.89 12.29
C GLN A 388 -12.25 -8.32 12.82
N PRO A 389 -11.24 -9.10 13.28
CA PRO A 389 -9.98 -8.55 13.78
C PRO A 389 -9.24 -7.73 12.74
N ALA A 390 -9.26 -8.16 11.47
CA ALA A 390 -8.63 -7.43 10.39
C ALA A 390 -9.26 -6.05 10.15
N MET A 391 -10.59 -5.95 10.30
CA MET A 391 -11.33 -4.69 10.16
C MET A 391 -11.14 -3.77 11.37
N THR A 392 -11.03 -4.32 12.58
CA THR A 392 -10.83 -3.53 13.79
C THR A 392 -9.40 -2.96 13.90
N ALA A 393 -8.38 -3.68 13.44
CA ALA A 393 -6.99 -3.19 13.40
C ALA A 393 -6.84 -1.91 12.55
N ALA A 394 -7.65 -1.77 11.52
CA ALA A 394 -7.72 -0.56 10.69
C ALA A 394 -8.28 0.65 11.45
N ALA A 395 -9.40 0.46 12.14
CA ALA A 395 -10.03 1.48 12.98
C ALA A 395 -9.09 1.93 14.12
N ILE A 396 -8.40 0.96 14.73
CA ILE A 396 -7.35 1.17 15.74
C ILE A 396 -6.27 2.11 15.20
N ALA A 397 -5.78 1.88 13.98
CA ALA A 397 -4.76 2.72 13.37
C ALA A 397 -5.28 4.13 13.04
N ALA A 398 -6.55 4.28 12.62
CA ALA A 398 -7.16 5.57 12.31
C ALA A 398 -7.17 6.54 13.52
N SER A 399 -7.24 6.01 14.74
CA SER A 399 -7.22 6.78 15.99
C SER A 399 -5.82 7.27 16.42
N ILE A 400 -4.77 6.88 15.70
CA ILE A 400 -3.39 7.30 15.97
C ILE A 400 -3.09 8.51 15.09
N ASP A 401 -3.34 9.71 15.62
CA ASP A 401 -2.79 10.95 15.08
C ASP A 401 -1.38 11.19 15.61
N ALA A 402 -0.50 11.74 14.77
CA ALA A 402 0.92 11.89 15.06
C ALA A 402 1.27 13.03 16.05
N SER A 403 0.29 13.55 16.80
CA SER A 403 0.41 14.81 17.53
C SER A 403 -0.13 14.71 18.98
N ASP A 404 0.80 14.58 19.92
CA ASP A 404 0.71 15.00 21.34
C ASP A 404 -0.24 14.34 22.36
N GLY A 405 -0.74 13.11 22.14
CA GLY A 405 -1.55 12.35 23.11
C GLY A 405 -0.97 11.03 23.65
N LYS A 406 0.37 10.87 23.73
CA LYS A 406 1.10 9.57 23.80
C LYS A 406 0.64 8.51 24.82
N SER A 407 0.01 8.87 25.95
CA SER A 407 -0.46 7.91 26.97
C SER A 407 -1.96 7.58 26.86
N ARG A 408 -2.79 8.57 26.49
CA ARG A 408 -4.24 8.43 26.36
C ARG A 408 -4.60 7.65 25.10
N GLU A 409 -3.92 7.93 23.99
CA GLU A 409 -4.04 7.16 22.74
C GLU A 409 -3.65 5.69 22.96
N MET A 410 -2.53 5.43 23.64
CA MET A 410 -2.07 4.06 23.94
C MET A 410 -3.09 3.29 24.80
N ASN A 411 -3.69 3.93 25.80
CA ASN A 411 -4.73 3.30 26.62
C ASN A 411 -6.01 3.03 25.81
N ASN A 412 -6.36 3.91 24.87
CA ASN A 412 -7.48 3.71 23.95
C ASN A 412 -7.21 2.52 23.02
N LEU A 413 -6.02 2.44 22.41
CA LEU A 413 -5.60 1.32 21.57
C LEU A 413 -5.71 -0.01 22.32
N VAL A 414 -5.20 -0.08 23.55
CA VAL A 414 -5.29 -1.30 24.37
C VAL A 414 -6.75 -1.64 24.70
N SER A 415 -7.61 -0.64 24.92
CA SER A 415 -9.04 -0.84 25.14
C SER A 415 -9.72 -1.47 23.92
N ILE A 416 -9.47 -0.93 22.72
CA ILE A 416 -10.05 -1.45 21.48
C ILE A 416 -9.53 -2.87 21.18
N ILE A 417 -8.25 -3.15 21.42
CA ILE A 417 -7.70 -4.52 21.30
C ILE A 417 -8.43 -5.48 22.26
N ALA A 418 -8.63 -5.09 23.52
CA ALA A 418 -9.33 -5.92 24.50
C ALA A 418 -10.79 -6.18 24.11
N GLN A 419 -11.50 -5.15 23.63
CA GLN A 419 -12.86 -5.28 23.11
C GLN A 419 -12.90 -6.20 21.88
N THR A 420 -11.92 -6.10 20.97
CA THR A 420 -11.80 -6.97 19.80
C THR A 420 -11.64 -8.42 20.23
N VAL A 421 -10.66 -8.73 21.08
CA VAL A 421 -10.41 -10.10 21.58
C VAL A 421 -11.67 -10.68 22.23
N ARG A 422 -12.40 -9.86 22.99
CA ARG A 422 -13.67 -10.25 23.61
C ARG A 422 -14.73 -10.63 22.57
N SER A 423 -14.98 -9.77 21.59
CA SER A 423 -15.96 -10.00 20.53
C SER A 423 -15.59 -11.23 19.67
N GLN A 424 -14.31 -11.45 19.41
CA GLN A 424 -13.85 -12.65 18.71
C GLN A 424 -14.06 -13.91 19.51
N THR A 425 -13.75 -13.89 20.80
CA THR A 425 -13.88 -15.07 21.66
C THR A 425 -15.34 -15.52 21.74
N ILE A 426 -16.28 -14.59 21.91
CA ILE A 426 -17.70 -14.95 21.96
C ILE A 426 -18.26 -15.40 20.61
N ALA A 427 -17.79 -14.80 19.50
CA ALA A 427 -18.14 -15.27 18.16
C ALA A 427 -17.63 -16.71 17.93
N ILE A 428 -16.38 -17.00 18.29
CA ILE A 428 -15.80 -18.35 18.23
C ILE A 428 -16.68 -19.34 19.00
N ILE A 429 -17.01 -19.02 20.26
CA ILE A 429 -17.85 -19.87 21.10
C ILE A 429 -19.21 -20.10 20.43
N GLY A 430 -19.84 -19.05 19.89
CA GLY A 430 -21.12 -19.15 19.18
C GLY A 430 -21.07 -20.07 17.98
N ASN A 431 -20.07 -19.92 17.10
CA ASN A 431 -19.88 -20.78 15.93
C ASN A 431 -19.73 -22.25 16.35
N ILE A 432 -18.88 -22.57 17.36
CA ILE A 432 -18.69 -23.95 17.83
C ILE A 432 -19.99 -24.53 18.40
N THR A 433 -20.71 -23.74 19.20
CA THR A 433 -21.88 -24.17 19.98
C THR A 433 -22.97 -24.78 19.09
N LEU A 434 -23.17 -24.27 17.86
CA LEU A 434 -24.10 -24.89 16.90
C LEU A 434 -23.42 -25.71 15.80
N ALA A 435 -22.15 -25.48 15.46
CA ALA A 435 -21.48 -26.29 14.43
C ALA A 435 -21.35 -27.77 14.84
N VAL A 436 -20.95 -28.05 16.09
CA VAL A 436 -20.79 -29.43 16.58
C VAL A 436 -22.14 -30.16 16.62
N PRO A 437 -23.20 -29.65 17.30
CA PRO A 437 -24.48 -30.38 17.36
C PRO A 437 -25.16 -30.48 16.00
N THR A 438 -25.01 -29.48 15.12
CA THR A 438 -25.56 -29.57 13.77
C THR A 438 -24.92 -30.69 12.98
N ALA A 439 -23.59 -30.81 13.03
CA ALA A 439 -22.89 -31.92 12.38
C ALA A 439 -23.31 -33.28 12.94
N MET A 440 -23.45 -33.38 14.27
CA MET A 440 -23.94 -34.60 14.94
C MET A 440 -25.37 -34.94 14.51
N LEU A 441 -26.26 -33.95 14.45
CA LEU A 441 -27.65 -34.12 14.03
C LEU A 441 -27.75 -34.57 12.57
N ILE A 442 -26.95 -33.97 11.68
CA ILE A 442 -26.88 -34.39 10.27
C ILE A 442 -26.39 -35.84 10.17
N ALA A 443 -25.31 -36.18 10.87
CA ALA A 443 -24.74 -37.54 10.87
C ALA A 443 -25.72 -38.58 11.40
N ALA A 444 -26.39 -38.28 12.52
CA ALA A 444 -27.38 -39.15 13.13
C ALA A 444 -28.62 -39.31 12.24
N ALA A 445 -29.14 -38.22 11.66
CA ALA A 445 -30.27 -38.26 10.74
C ALA A 445 -29.95 -39.13 9.50
N PHE A 446 -28.72 -39.03 8.98
CA PHE A 446 -28.28 -39.89 7.89
C PHE A 446 -28.23 -41.36 8.31
N TYR A 447 -27.67 -41.68 9.48
CA TYR A 447 -27.65 -43.05 10.02
C TYR A 447 -29.06 -43.63 10.17
N PHE A 448 -30.02 -42.85 10.70
CA PHE A 448 -31.41 -43.28 10.84
C PHE A 448 -32.10 -43.58 9.50
N VAL A 449 -31.75 -42.87 8.43
CA VAL A 449 -32.39 -43.01 7.11
C VAL A 449 -31.70 -44.05 6.23
N ALA A 450 -30.37 -44.06 6.20
CA ALA A 450 -29.57 -44.91 5.32
C ALA A 450 -29.15 -46.23 5.97
N GLY A 451 -29.17 -46.33 7.30
CA GLY A 451 -28.69 -47.50 8.05
C GLY A 451 -27.16 -47.62 8.12
N GLU A 452 -26.43 -46.67 7.54
CA GLU A 452 -24.97 -46.61 7.54
C GLU A 452 -24.47 -45.27 8.10
N HIS A 453 -23.28 -45.28 8.69
CA HIS A 453 -22.66 -44.05 9.22
C HIS A 453 -22.27 -43.11 8.09
N PHE A 454 -22.69 -41.83 8.19
CA PHE A 454 -22.35 -40.79 7.21
C PHE A 454 -20.83 -40.61 7.03
N VAL A 455 -20.08 -40.78 8.13
CA VAL A 455 -18.62 -40.82 8.14
C VAL A 455 -18.18 -42.17 8.69
N PRO A 456 -17.54 -43.03 7.87
CA PRO A 456 -16.98 -44.29 8.33
C PRO A 456 -15.88 -44.10 9.39
N VAL A 457 -15.63 -45.13 10.20
CA VAL A 457 -14.64 -45.13 11.30
C VAL A 457 -13.26 -44.64 10.85
N ASP A 458 -12.75 -45.15 9.72
CA ASP A 458 -11.43 -44.75 9.18
C ASP A 458 -11.38 -43.26 8.84
N LYS A 459 -12.46 -42.74 8.25
CA LYS A 459 -12.56 -41.32 7.89
C LYS A 459 -12.74 -40.43 9.13
N ALA A 460 -13.47 -40.90 10.15
CA ALA A 460 -13.58 -40.21 11.43
C ALA A 460 -12.22 -40.11 12.14
N GLY A 461 -11.43 -41.19 12.13
CA GLY A 461 -10.05 -41.18 12.62
C GLY A 461 -9.17 -40.20 11.86
N HIS A 462 -9.26 -40.16 10.53
CA HIS A 462 -8.52 -39.19 9.70
C HIS A 462 -8.89 -37.75 10.02
N LEU A 463 -10.18 -37.43 10.14
CA LEU A 463 -10.66 -36.08 10.48
C LEU A 463 -10.19 -35.62 11.87
N LEU A 464 -10.08 -36.54 12.84
CA LEU A 464 -9.53 -36.23 14.17
C LEU A 464 -7.99 -36.11 14.14
N ALA A 465 -7.29 -36.93 13.36
CA ALA A 465 -5.84 -36.81 13.20
C ALA A 465 -5.46 -35.49 12.52
N GLU A 466 -6.25 -35.04 11.55
CA GLU A 466 -6.08 -33.78 10.83
C GLU A 466 -6.08 -32.55 11.75
N ILE A 467 -6.83 -32.58 12.85
CA ILE A 467 -6.89 -31.46 13.81
C ILE A 467 -5.85 -31.54 14.92
N ASP A 468 -5.05 -32.61 15.00
CA ASP A 468 -4.00 -32.79 16.02
C ASP A 468 -3.00 -31.60 16.01
N PRO A 469 -2.92 -30.81 17.09
CA PRO A 469 -2.04 -29.63 17.13
C PRO A 469 -0.55 -29.93 17.00
N LEU A 470 -0.11 -31.13 17.41
CA LEU A 470 1.30 -31.50 17.53
C LEU A 470 1.80 -32.29 16.31
N HIS A 471 1.00 -33.26 15.84
CA HIS A 471 1.49 -34.24 14.86
C HIS A 471 1.09 -33.92 13.42
N SER A 472 -0.05 -33.24 13.18
CA SER A 472 -0.55 -33.01 11.82
C SER A 472 -0.11 -31.68 11.20
N GLY A 473 0.56 -30.82 11.98
CA GLY A 473 0.82 -29.43 11.59
C GLY A 473 -0.43 -28.55 11.62
N ALA A 474 -1.51 -28.96 12.30
CA ALA A 474 -2.79 -28.24 12.33
C ALA A 474 -2.66 -26.75 12.67
N LEU A 475 -1.76 -26.38 13.59
CA LEU A 475 -1.54 -24.98 13.95
C LEU A 475 -0.88 -24.18 12.82
N PHE A 476 0.02 -24.79 12.04
CA PHE A 476 0.62 -24.13 10.89
C PHE A 476 -0.43 -23.86 9.81
N TYR A 477 -1.24 -24.85 9.46
CA TYR A 477 -2.36 -24.71 8.53
C TYR A 477 -3.46 -23.76 9.05
N ALA A 478 -3.64 -23.68 10.36
CA ALA A 478 -4.50 -22.68 10.99
C ALA A 478 -3.94 -21.25 10.83
N GLY A 479 -2.61 -21.10 10.86
CA GLY A 479 -1.94 -19.86 10.52
C GLY A 479 -2.19 -19.44 9.07
N ILE A 480 -2.14 -20.38 8.12
CA ILE A 480 -2.49 -20.11 6.71
C ILE A 480 -3.94 -19.62 6.59
N ALA A 481 -4.89 -20.25 7.31
CA ALA A 481 -6.27 -19.76 7.37
C ALA A 481 -6.33 -18.31 7.89
N GLY A 482 -5.51 -17.98 8.90
CA GLY A 482 -5.34 -16.62 9.42
C GLY A 482 -4.85 -15.62 8.37
N VAL A 483 -3.91 -16.04 7.51
CA VAL A 483 -3.46 -15.23 6.36
C VAL A 483 -4.60 -15.03 5.36
N CYS A 484 -5.37 -16.07 5.03
CA CYS A 484 -6.52 -15.96 4.13
C CYS A 484 -7.61 -15.02 4.68
N LEU A 485 -7.86 -15.06 5.99
CA LEU A 485 -8.76 -14.12 6.69
C LEU A 485 -8.28 -12.67 6.57
N PHE A 486 -6.99 -12.44 6.80
CA PHE A 486 -6.39 -11.12 6.63
C PHE A 486 -6.51 -10.62 5.17
N LEU A 487 -6.17 -11.45 4.19
CA LEU A 487 -6.28 -11.12 2.77
C LEU A 487 -7.74 -10.82 2.38
N SER A 488 -8.70 -11.58 2.89
CA SER A 488 -10.14 -11.31 2.69
C SER A 488 -10.55 -9.92 3.19
N GLY A 489 -10.01 -9.47 4.34
CA GLY A 489 -10.24 -8.13 4.87
C GLY A 489 -9.74 -7.02 3.92
N LEU A 490 -8.55 -7.21 3.34
CA LEU A 490 -8.03 -6.27 2.33
C LEU A 490 -8.86 -6.28 1.04
N ILE A 491 -9.29 -7.47 0.59
CA ILE A 491 -10.16 -7.61 -0.60
C ILE A 491 -11.49 -6.91 -0.37
N ALA A 492 -12.07 -6.98 0.84
CA ALA A 492 -13.27 -6.27 1.21
C ALA A 492 -13.09 -4.75 1.10
N GLY A 493 -12.06 -4.20 1.74
CA GLY A 493 -11.75 -2.76 1.68
C GLY A 493 -11.47 -2.26 0.25
N TYR A 494 -10.83 -3.08 -0.58
CA TYR A 494 -10.62 -2.78 -2.00
C TYR A 494 -11.95 -2.69 -2.77
N HIS A 495 -12.87 -3.64 -2.58
CA HIS A 495 -14.16 -3.65 -3.26
C HIS A 495 -15.11 -2.56 -2.75
N ASP A 496 -15.07 -2.20 -1.46
CA ASP A 496 -15.80 -1.04 -0.92
C ASP A 496 -15.30 0.26 -1.58
N ASN A 497 -13.97 0.43 -1.69
CA ASN A 497 -13.39 1.55 -2.43
C ASN A 497 -13.80 1.53 -3.91
N LEU A 498 -13.81 0.36 -4.55
CA LEU A 498 -14.19 0.18 -5.94
C LEU A 498 -15.66 0.55 -6.18
N ALA A 499 -16.57 0.20 -5.27
CA ALA A 499 -17.99 0.53 -5.35
C ALA A 499 -18.23 2.03 -5.46
N ILE A 500 -17.57 2.79 -4.57
CA ILE A 500 -17.66 4.25 -4.51
C ILE A 500 -16.93 4.85 -5.73
N TYR A 501 -15.67 4.46 -5.97
CA TYR A 501 -14.82 5.03 -7.00
C TYR A 501 -15.38 4.86 -8.42
N ASN A 502 -15.96 3.69 -8.74
CA ASN A 502 -16.53 3.41 -10.06
C ASN A 502 -18.02 3.76 -10.17
N LYS A 503 -18.63 4.32 -9.12
CA LYS A 503 -20.06 4.65 -9.10
C LYS A 503 -20.91 3.41 -9.47
N ILE A 504 -20.56 2.24 -8.91
CA ILE A 504 -21.23 0.96 -9.20
C ILE A 504 -22.75 1.05 -8.97
N PRO A 505 -23.26 1.67 -7.88
CA PRO A 505 -24.70 1.82 -7.67
C PRO A 505 -25.39 2.61 -8.77
N GLN A 506 -24.77 3.69 -9.27
CA GLN A 506 -25.30 4.49 -10.38
C GLN A 506 -25.30 3.68 -11.67
N ARG A 507 -24.26 2.88 -11.93
CA ARG A 507 -24.20 1.99 -13.09
C ARG A 507 -25.28 0.89 -13.04
N LEU A 508 -25.52 0.31 -11.87
CA LEU A 508 -26.60 -0.67 -11.67
C LEU A 508 -27.97 -0.06 -11.99
N ARG A 509 -28.23 1.17 -11.54
CA ARG A 509 -29.47 1.91 -11.86
C ARG A 509 -29.63 2.19 -13.36
N ALA A 510 -28.53 2.31 -14.11
CA ALA A 510 -28.56 2.53 -15.56
C ALA A 510 -28.81 1.26 -16.39
N LEU A 511 -28.77 0.06 -15.78
CA LEU A 511 -28.98 -1.21 -16.50
C LEU A 511 -30.47 -1.42 -16.83
N ARG A 512 -30.85 -1.13 -18.08
CA ARG A 512 -32.23 -1.25 -18.56
C ARG A 512 -32.85 -2.64 -18.37
N TRP A 513 -32.08 -3.72 -18.55
CA TRP A 513 -32.57 -5.09 -18.37
C TRP A 513 -32.86 -5.41 -16.90
N LEU A 514 -32.06 -4.86 -15.98
CA LEU A 514 -32.21 -5.07 -14.55
C LEU A 514 -33.40 -4.26 -14.02
N GLN A 515 -33.58 -3.04 -14.54
CA GLN A 515 -34.76 -2.20 -14.29
C GLN A 515 -36.04 -2.87 -14.79
N TRP A 516 -36.01 -3.55 -15.94
CA TRP A 516 -37.13 -4.33 -16.46
C TRP A 516 -37.47 -5.54 -15.58
N LEU A 517 -36.46 -6.26 -15.08
CA LEU A 517 -36.65 -7.48 -14.26
C LEU A 517 -37.15 -7.17 -12.83
N LEU A 518 -36.58 -6.17 -12.17
CA LEU A 518 -36.84 -5.87 -10.75
C LEU A 518 -37.81 -4.71 -10.53
N GLY A 519 -37.96 -3.81 -11.50
CA GLY A 519 -38.60 -2.51 -11.32
C GLY A 519 -37.72 -1.50 -10.58
N GLU A 520 -38.05 -0.21 -10.70
CA GLU A 520 -37.22 0.89 -10.17
C GLU A 520 -37.01 0.83 -8.66
N ALA A 521 -38.07 0.61 -7.88
CA ALA A 521 -38.01 0.62 -6.42
C ALA A 521 -37.15 -0.53 -5.86
N ARG A 522 -37.19 -1.72 -6.49
CA ARG A 522 -36.35 -2.85 -6.07
C ARG A 522 -34.92 -2.69 -6.56
N LEU A 523 -34.72 -2.19 -7.79
CA LEU A 523 -33.39 -1.88 -8.31
C LEU A 523 -32.67 -0.87 -7.43
N ASP A 524 -33.36 0.17 -6.97
CA ASP A 524 -32.78 1.14 -6.05
C ASP A 524 -32.39 0.53 -4.69
N ARG A 525 -33.21 -0.38 -4.16
CA ARG A 525 -32.88 -1.13 -2.94
C ARG A 525 -31.66 -2.03 -3.15
N VAL A 526 -31.56 -2.71 -4.28
CA VAL A 526 -30.39 -3.54 -4.64
C VAL A 526 -29.15 -2.67 -4.81
N ALA A 527 -29.25 -1.54 -5.51
CA ALA A 527 -28.14 -0.61 -5.70
C ALA A 527 -27.61 -0.08 -4.36
N ARG A 528 -28.50 0.32 -3.44
CA ARG A 528 -28.14 0.73 -2.07
C ARG A 528 -27.55 -0.42 -1.24
N TYR A 529 -28.06 -1.63 -1.40
CA TYR A 529 -27.50 -2.79 -0.72
C TYR A 529 -26.08 -3.08 -1.20
N VAL A 530 -25.84 -3.06 -2.52
CA VAL A 530 -24.51 -3.23 -3.12
C VAL A 530 -23.57 -2.11 -2.69
N GLU A 531 -24.01 -0.85 -2.69
CA GLU A 531 -23.23 0.30 -2.22
C GLU A 531 -22.67 0.11 -0.81
N ASN A 532 -23.48 -0.47 0.08
CA ASN A 532 -23.15 -0.63 1.49
C ASN A 532 -22.52 -1.99 1.83
N ASN A 533 -22.59 -3.00 0.95
CA ASN A 533 -22.17 -4.37 1.25
C ASN A 533 -21.27 -5.02 0.19
N LEU A 534 -20.89 -4.35 -0.90
CA LEU A 534 -20.08 -4.97 -1.96
C LEU A 534 -18.75 -5.52 -1.42
N GLY A 535 -18.04 -4.75 -0.59
CA GLY A 535 -16.81 -5.22 0.05
C GLY A 535 -17.06 -6.40 0.98
N ALA A 536 -18.12 -6.35 1.79
CA ALA A 536 -18.45 -7.45 2.70
C ALA A 536 -18.81 -8.74 1.94
N LEU A 537 -19.59 -8.65 0.86
CA LEU A 537 -19.95 -9.76 -0.03
C LEU A 537 -18.72 -10.34 -0.72
N ALA A 538 -17.92 -9.49 -1.37
CA ALA A 538 -16.69 -9.90 -2.05
C ALA A 538 -15.71 -10.55 -1.07
N GLY A 539 -15.45 -9.92 0.08
CA GLY A 539 -14.57 -10.45 1.11
C GLY A 539 -15.01 -11.83 1.61
N ASN A 540 -16.31 -12.04 1.88
CA ASN A 540 -16.84 -13.35 2.28
C ASN A 540 -16.70 -14.39 1.18
N PHE A 541 -17.02 -14.02 -0.06
CA PHE A 541 -16.91 -14.92 -1.20
C PHE A 541 -15.45 -15.35 -1.44
N TYR A 542 -14.53 -14.39 -1.54
CA TYR A 542 -13.10 -14.66 -1.73
C TYR A 542 -12.48 -15.36 -0.54
N PHE A 543 -12.94 -15.12 0.69
CA PHE A 543 -12.51 -15.91 1.85
C PHE A 543 -12.83 -17.39 1.66
N GLY A 544 -14.05 -17.70 1.24
CA GLY A 544 -14.44 -19.08 0.94
C GLY A 544 -13.65 -19.69 -0.22
N CYS A 545 -13.42 -18.93 -1.30
CA CYS A 545 -12.59 -19.38 -2.42
C CYS A 545 -11.14 -19.63 -2.01
N LEU A 546 -10.55 -18.76 -1.18
CA LEU A 546 -9.21 -18.99 -0.63
C LEU A 546 -9.22 -20.27 0.22
N LEU A 547 -10.22 -20.46 1.08
CA LEU A 547 -10.30 -21.66 1.90
C LEU A 547 -10.44 -22.96 1.09
N GLY A 548 -11.24 -22.95 0.04
CA GLY A 548 -11.47 -24.12 -0.81
C GLY A 548 -10.37 -24.37 -1.84
N GLY A 549 -9.69 -23.31 -2.29
CA GLY A 549 -8.69 -23.36 -3.35
C GLY A 549 -7.27 -23.66 -2.90
N MET A 550 -6.90 -23.48 -1.62
CA MET A 550 -5.51 -23.70 -1.18
C MET A 550 -5.04 -25.14 -1.37
N ALA A 551 -5.94 -26.13 -1.27
CA ALA A 551 -5.58 -27.52 -1.56
C ALA A 551 -5.08 -27.68 -3.00
N ALA A 552 -5.70 -26.98 -3.98
CA ALA A 552 -5.23 -26.99 -5.36
C ALA A 552 -3.88 -26.29 -5.53
N VAL A 553 -3.66 -25.19 -4.80
CA VAL A 553 -2.36 -24.49 -4.79
C VAL A 553 -1.27 -25.42 -4.25
N GLY A 554 -1.56 -26.20 -3.21
CA GLY A 554 -0.65 -27.22 -2.69
C GLY A 554 -0.30 -28.27 -3.74
N VAL A 555 -1.31 -28.82 -4.42
CA VAL A 555 -1.10 -29.79 -5.51
C VAL A 555 -0.25 -29.22 -6.65
N LEU A 556 -0.51 -27.97 -7.07
CA LEU A 556 0.25 -27.30 -8.13
C LEU A 556 1.71 -27.03 -7.76
N LEU A 557 1.99 -26.71 -6.50
CA LEU A 557 3.34 -26.44 -6.00
C LEU A 557 4.09 -27.70 -5.53
N GLY A 558 3.42 -28.85 -5.50
CA GLY A 558 3.98 -30.10 -4.96
C GLY A 558 4.21 -30.06 -3.44
N VAL A 559 3.49 -29.19 -2.72
CA VAL A 559 3.59 -29.02 -1.26
C VAL A 559 2.26 -29.44 -0.62
N PRO A 560 2.25 -30.24 0.46
CA PRO A 560 1.02 -30.59 1.15
C PRO A 560 0.46 -29.36 1.89
N VAL A 561 -0.24 -28.49 1.18
CA VAL A 561 -0.88 -27.30 1.76
C VAL A 561 -2.33 -27.62 2.05
N ASP A 562 -2.69 -27.60 3.33
CA ASP A 562 -4.07 -27.71 3.80
C ASP A 562 -4.45 -26.49 4.65
N ILE A 563 -5.72 -26.35 5.02
CA ILE A 563 -6.20 -25.27 5.88
C ILE A 563 -7.07 -25.79 7.03
N ARG A 564 -6.76 -25.30 8.23
CA ARG A 564 -7.57 -25.54 9.44
C ARG A 564 -8.27 -24.27 9.87
N HIS A 565 -9.58 -24.22 9.68
CA HIS A 565 -10.41 -23.15 10.22
C HIS A 565 -11.28 -23.69 11.36
N ILE A 566 -11.39 -22.93 12.44
CA ILE A 566 -12.07 -23.36 13.67
C ILE A 566 -13.50 -23.90 13.43
N ALA A 567 -14.31 -23.18 12.64
CA ALA A 567 -15.71 -23.54 12.44
C ALA A 567 -15.87 -24.90 11.72
N PHE A 568 -15.05 -25.17 10.69
CA PHE A 568 -15.05 -26.46 9.99
C PHE A 568 -14.46 -27.58 10.86
N SER A 569 -13.37 -27.29 11.56
CA SER A 569 -12.73 -28.25 12.47
C SER A 569 -13.71 -28.71 13.56
N SER A 570 -14.53 -27.78 14.08
CA SER A 570 -15.61 -28.08 15.04
C SER A 570 -16.66 -29.03 14.44
N ALA A 571 -17.12 -28.75 13.22
CA ALA A 571 -18.08 -29.62 12.54
C ALA A 571 -17.50 -31.02 12.28
N PHE A 572 -16.23 -31.12 11.89
CA PHE A 572 -15.56 -32.42 11.69
C PHE A 572 -15.44 -33.24 12.98
N VAL A 573 -15.19 -32.59 14.13
CA VAL A 573 -15.26 -33.27 15.44
C VAL A 573 -16.66 -33.84 15.67
N GLY A 574 -17.72 -33.05 15.41
CA GLY A 574 -19.10 -33.50 15.54
C GLY A 574 -19.45 -34.71 14.66
N PHE A 575 -19.04 -34.68 13.38
CA PHE A 575 -19.18 -35.83 12.48
C PHE A 575 -18.41 -37.06 12.96
N SER A 576 -17.19 -36.86 13.45
CA SER A 576 -16.32 -37.95 13.90
C SER A 576 -16.84 -38.62 15.16
N PHE A 577 -17.43 -37.87 16.09
CA PHE A 577 -18.02 -38.42 17.31
C PHE A 577 -19.18 -39.37 17.02
N VAL A 578 -20.04 -39.02 16.05
CA VAL A 578 -21.14 -39.90 15.63
C VAL A 578 -20.62 -41.10 14.85
N GLY A 579 -19.66 -40.91 13.94
CA GLY A 579 -19.06 -42.01 13.16
C GLY A 579 -18.26 -43.02 13.99
N LEU A 580 -17.79 -42.61 15.18
CA LEU A 580 -17.16 -43.46 16.19
C LEU A 580 -18.15 -43.96 17.24
N GLU A 581 -19.46 -43.77 17.04
CA GLU A 581 -20.52 -44.20 17.97
C GLU A 581 -20.35 -43.69 19.41
N PHE A 582 -19.69 -42.55 19.58
CA PHE A 582 -19.28 -42.01 20.88
C PHE A 582 -18.35 -42.93 21.69
N ASP A 583 -17.71 -43.93 21.07
CA ASP A 583 -16.68 -44.78 21.68
C ASP A 583 -15.35 -44.03 21.78
N ILE A 584 -15.37 -42.92 22.53
CA ILE A 584 -14.24 -42.00 22.66
C ILE A 584 -14.03 -41.71 24.15
N THR A 585 -12.78 -41.83 24.60
CA THR A 585 -12.43 -41.49 25.98
C THR A 585 -12.65 -40.00 26.24
N LEU A 586 -13.03 -39.64 27.48
CA LEU A 586 -13.17 -38.25 27.90
C LEU A 586 -11.90 -37.43 27.64
N ALA A 587 -10.72 -38.06 27.79
CA ALA A 587 -9.43 -37.45 27.48
C ALA A 587 -9.30 -37.08 25.99
N ALA A 588 -9.70 -37.97 25.07
CA ALA A 588 -9.68 -37.70 23.64
C ALA A 588 -10.69 -36.61 23.24
N ALA A 589 -11.88 -36.59 23.85
CA ALA A 589 -12.87 -35.53 23.64
C ALA A 589 -12.37 -34.15 24.12
N LEU A 590 -11.74 -34.09 25.30
CA LEU A 590 -11.11 -32.87 25.82
C LEU A 590 -9.92 -32.42 24.95
N TYR A 591 -9.14 -33.37 24.43
CA TYR A 591 -8.04 -33.09 23.52
C TYR A 591 -8.53 -32.52 22.18
N ALA A 592 -9.59 -33.08 21.59
CA ALA A 592 -10.21 -32.56 20.38
C ALA A 592 -10.78 -31.14 20.61
N ALA A 593 -11.42 -30.89 21.77
CA ALA A 593 -11.89 -29.56 22.13
C ALA A 593 -10.75 -28.54 22.28
N LEU A 594 -9.64 -28.95 22.92
CA LEU A 594 -8.43 -28.13 23.03
C LEU A 594 -7.83 -27.85 21.64
N ALA A 595 -7.77 -28.85 20.76
CA ALA A 595 -7.27 -28.71 19.41
C ALA A 595 -8.06 -27.68 18.59
N VAL A 596 -9.39 -27.77 18.61
CA VAL A 596 -10.29 -26.80 17.98
C VAL A 596 -10.07 -25.39 18.53
N LEU A 597 -9.93 -25.24 19.85
CA LEU A 597 -9.67 -23.94 20.49
C LEU A 597 -8.32 -23.34 20.09
N LEU A 598 -7.26 -24.15 20.02
CA LEU A 598 -5.94 -23.71 19.58
C LEU A 598 -5.93 -23.30 18.10
N ILE A 599 -6.64 -24.04 17.24
CA ILE A 599 -6.84 -23.68 15.83
C ILE A 599 -7.48 -22.30 15.72
N GLY A 600 -8.57 -22.03 16.46
CA GLY A 600 -9.22 -20.70 16.44
C GLY A 600 -8.36 -19.58 16.97
N THR A 601 -7.60 -19.86 18.04
CA THR A 601 -6.66 -18.91 18.61
C THR A 601 -5.57 -18.56 17.59
N MET A 602 -5.08 -19.54 16.83
CA MET A 602 -4.09 -19.32 15.78
C MET A 602 -4.69 -18.58 14.58
N ASN A 603 -5.91 -18.93 14.15
CA ASN A 603 -6.65 -18.18 13.11
C ASN A 603 -6.74 -16.68 13.49
N LEU A 604 -7.11 -16.40 14.74
CA LEU A 604 -7.24 -15.05 15.28
C LEU A 604 -5.90 -14.32 15.39
N LEU A 605 -4.88 -14.95 15.98
CA LEU A 605 -3.59 -14.33 16.25
C LEU A 605 -2.90 -13.92 14.95
N VAL A 606 -2.90 -14.80 13.95
CA VAL A 606 -2.26 -14.51 12.66
C VAL A 606 -3.02 -13.45 11.89
N SER A 607 -4.35 -13.55 11.78
CA SER A 607 -5.14 -12.58 11.01
C SER A 607 -5.08 -11.18 11.63
N PHE A 608 -5.28 -11.08 12.95
CA PHE A 608 -5.21 -9.82 13.68
C PHE A 608 -3.80 -9.24 13.70
N GLY A 609 -2.79 -10.09 13.94
CA GLY A 609 -1.39 -9.67 14.01
C GLY A 609 -0.90 -9.08 12.68
N LEU A 610 -1.25 -9.70 11.55
CA LEU A 610 -0.95 -9.19 10.21
C LEU A 610 -1.67 -7.87 9.92
N ALA A 611 -2.96 -7.78 10.27
CA ALA A 611 -3.72 -6.56 10.08
C ALA A 611 -3.17 -5.39 10.88
N LEU A 612 -2.87 -5.61 12.17
CA LEU A 612 -2.25 -4.62 13.03
C LEU A 612 -0.85 -4.25 12.53
N TYR A 613 -0.07 -5.22 12.05
CA TYR A 613 1.24 -4.96 11.45
C TYR A 613 1.14 -4.01 10.26
N VAL A 614 0.26 -4.29 9.30
CA VAL A 614 0.09 -3.46 8.09
C VAL A 614 -0.45 -2.08 8.45
N ALA A 615 -1.46 -2.00 9.31
CA ALA A 615 -2.08 -0.74 9.70
C ALA A 615 -1.12 0.20 10.46
N MET A 616 -0.25 -0.36 11.31
CA MET A 616 0.77 0.43 12.02
C MET A 616 1.92 0.84 11.09
N LYS A 617 2.29 -0.04 10.15
CA LYS A 617 3.34 0.25 9.16
C LYS A 617 2.92 1.36 8.20
N SER A 618 1.65 1.43 7.81
CA SER A 618 1.12 2.50 6.95
C SER A 618 1.07 3.88 7.61
N ARG A 619 1.28 3.96 8.93
CA ARG A 619 1.37 5.22 9.70
C ARG A 619 2.77 5.52 10.21
N LYS A 620 3.80 4.86 9.65
CA LYS A 620 5.23 5.02 10.00
C LYS A 620 5.53 4.84 11.50
N VAL A 621 4.75 4.01 12.19
CA VAL A 621 4.98 3.72 13.60
C VAL A 621 6.30 2.95 13.77
N GLY A 622 7.24 3.51 14.53
CA GLY A 622 8.56 2.95 14.78
C GLY A 622 8.56 1.74 15.71
N PHE A 623 9.65 0.97 15.69
CA PHE A 623 9.82 -0.25 16.48
C PHE A 623 9.66 -0.07 18.00
N VAL A 624 10.03 1.11 18.53
CA VAL A 624 9.91 1.43 19.96
C VAL A 624 8.44 1.50 20.41
N GLN A 625 7.55 2.00 19.56
CA GLN A 625 6.11 2.10 19.86
C GLN A 625 5.46 0.71 19.88
N TRP A 626 5.88 -0.20 19.00
CA TRP A 626 5.47 -1.61 19.00
C TRP A 626 5.75 -2.31 20.33
N ARG A 627 6.97 -2.15 20.86
CA ARG A 627 7.34 -2.74 22.15
C ARG A 627 6.50 -2.17 23.30
N ARG A 628 6.22 -0.86 23.28
CA ARG A 628 5.38 -0.20 24.30
C ARG A 628 3.94 -0.72 24.28
N LEU A 629 3.36 -0.88 23.09
CA LEU A 629 2.02 -1.45 22.93
C LEU A 629 1.95 -2.88 23.49
N GLY A 630 2.93 -3.73 23.15
CA GLY A 630 2.99 -5.10 23.67
C GLY A 630 3.09 -5.16 25.20
N VAL A 631 3.94 -4.32 25.80
CA VAL A 631 4.06 -4.23 27.27
C VAL A 631 2.78 -3.71 27.91
N ALA A 632 2.12 -2.70 27.34
CA ALA A 632 0.87 -2.15 27.84
C ALA A 632 -0.27 -3.19 27.78
N LEU A 633 -0.36 -3.95 26.68
CA LEU A 633 -1.32 -5.03 26.50
C LEU A 633 -1.08 -6.15 27.52
N ALA A 634 0.16 -6.61 27.68
CA ALA A 634 0.51 -7.65 28.66
C ALA A 634 0.19 -7.21 30.11
N LYS A 635 0.49 -5.95 30.45
CA LYS A 635 0.17 -5.37 31.76
C LYS A 635 -1.34 -5.30 32.00
N ARG A 636 -2.13 -4.93 30.99
CA ARG A 636 -3.60 -4.87 31.08
C ARG A 636 -4.23 -6.26 31.16
N LEU A 637 -3.74 -7.22 30.37
CA LEU A 637 -4.18 -8.62 30.42
C LEU A 637 -3.90 -9.25 31.79
N TYR A 638 -2.74 -8.97 32.39
CA TYR A 638 -2.38 -9.47 33.72
C TYR A 638 -3.22 -8.83 34.84
N ARG A 639 -3.46 -7.51 34.77
CA ARG A 639 -4.20 -6.78 35.83
C ARG A 639 -5.71 -6.98 35.75
N ASN A 640 -6.28 -6.94 34.55
CA ASN A 640 -7.72 -6.99 34.32
C ASN A 640 -8.09 -8.04 33.25
N PRO A 641 -7.82 -9.34 33.47
CA PRO A 641 -8.10 -10.38 32.46
C PRO A 641 -9.59 -10.47 32.10
N ARG A 642 -10.49 -10.14 33.04
CA ARG A 642 -11.94 -10.16 32.81
C ARG A 642 -12.39 -9.20 31.70
N GLU A 643 -11.70 -8.08 31.49
CA GLU A 643 -12.05 -7.09 30.44
C GLU A 643 -11.96 -7.70 29.02
N PHE A 644 -11.07 -8.68 28.83
CA PHE A 644 -10.81 -9.35 27.56
C PHE A 644 -11.83 -10.45 27.22
N PHE A 645 -12.61 -10.91 28.20
CA PHE A 645 -13.55 -12.03 28.01
C PHE A 645 -15.01 -11.64 28.25
N MET A 646 -15.27 -10.68 29.15
CA MET A 646 -16.61 -10.28 29.54
C MET A 646 -16.75 -8.75 29.51
N PRO A 647 -17.86 -8.20 28.96
CA PRO A 647 -18.07 -6.77 29.01
C PRO A 647 -18.33 -6.30 30.45
N PRO A 648 -17.92 -5.06 30.79
CA PRO A 648 -18.21 -4.49 32.09
C PRO A 648 -19.73 -4.56 32.35
N LYS A 649 -20.13 -4.66 33.63
CA LYS A 649 -21.53 -4.41 33.96
C LYS A 649 -21.81 -2.98 33.51
N ALA A 650 -22.88 -2.77 32.74
CA ALA A 650 -23.33 -1.42 32.44
C ALA A 650 -23.40 -0.70 33.78
N GLU A 651 -22.63 0.39 33.95
CA GLU A 651 -22.99 1.34 34.98
C GLU A 651 -24.42 1.75 34.64
N PRO A 652 -25.38 1.60 35.58
CA PRO A 652 -26.66 2.25 35.36
C PRO A 652 -26.32 3.71 35.12
N LEU A 653 -26.87 4.28 34.03
CA LEU A 653 -26.94 5.72 33.84
C LEU A 653 -27.67 6.32 35.05
N ALA A 654 -26.94 6.56 36.14
CA ALA A 654 -27.46 7.09 37.37
C ALA A 654 -26.30 7.71 38.15
N ALA A 655 -26.42 9.02 38.37
CA ALA A 655 -25.72 9.82 39.38
C ALA A 655 -24.39 10.53 39.05
N SER A 656 -24.00 10.76 37.79
CA SER A 656 -22.98 11.81 37.48
C SER A 656 -23.50 12.99 36.66
N ALA A 657 -24.66 12.84 36.00
CA ALA A 657 -25.31 13.91 35.25
C ALA A 657 -26.34 14.70 36.07
N LEU A 658 -26.70 14.23 37.28
CA LEU A 658 -27.63 14.93 38.19
C LEU A 658 -26.92 15.70 39.31
N GLU A 659 -25.69 15.33 39.70
CA GLU A 659 -24.91 16.14 40.64
C GLU A 659 -24.36 17.42 39.97
N HIS A 660 -24.01 17.38 38.68
CA HIS A 660 -23.56 18.56 37.93
C HIS A 660 -24.68 19.55 37.58
N VAL A 661 -25.96 19.15 37.65
CA VAL A 661 -27.10 20.06 37.46
C VAL A 661 -27.61 20.57 38.80
N ALA A 662 -27.55 19.77 39.88
CA ALA A 662 -27.92 20.22 41.22
C ALA A 662 -26.88 21.20 41.82
N SER A 663 -25.58 21.00 41.57
CA SER A 663 -24.55 21.94 42.06
C SER A 663 -24.45 23.24 41.27
N ALA A 664 -25.10 23.33 40.10
CA ALA A 664 -25.14 24.53 39.26
C ALA A 664 -26.43 25.35 39.45
N GLN A 665 -27.35 24.90 40.31
CA GLN A 665 -28.58 25.64 40.67
C GLN A 665 -28.56 26.23 42.09
N GLU A 666 -27.47 26.06 42.85
CA GLU A 666 -27.25 26.72 44.15
C GLU A 666 -26.24 27.89 44.10
N GLU A 667 -25.69 28.21 42.92
CA GLU A 667 -24.74 29.33 42.73
C GLU A 667 -25.15 30.35 41.65
N ASP A 668 -26.42 30.37 41.20
CA ASP A 668 -26.99 31.47 40.40
C ASP A 668 -28.26 32.07 41.02
#